data_AF-A0A1Q3QPN8-F1
#
_entry.id   AF-A0A1Q3QPN8-F1
#
_cell.length_a   1.000
_cell.length_b   1.000
_cell.length_c   1.000
_cell.angle_alpha   90.00
_cell.angle_beta   90.00
_cell.angle_gamma   90.00
#
_symmetry.space_group_name_H-M   'P 1'
#
loop_
_entity.id
_entity.type
_entity.pdbx_description
1 polymer ?
#
loop_
_entity_poly.entity_id
_entity_poly.type
_entity_poly.pdbx_seq_one_letter_code
_entity_poly.pdbx_strand_id
1 'polypeptide(L)'
;MKIRGYLGVKLAGIVLASTLVAWAGQAPQAPVATPAVSAAPQTLDQYVGQYREPAEPDTVDSVYLDGGKLYIESERTARMELRPESPDHFDTPGSQLRMEFLRDAKGKITSLKMIYGPDVAWSLERFSDVGIRLNHSRPYSSREVMIPMRDGIRLHAVILRPEGSEKSGEALPFLMQRTPYGTDANNSESVNGNKPELAESGYIFVFEDIRGRYQSEGKFVMNRPIVAHKTIHDVDETTDTRDTIDWLLKNVPNNDGRVGVMGVSYPGFLAMMAGIDAHPAVKAISPQAPMTDVWMGDDFFHNGAFRESYGFDYVQQLEGQKTDKPVEDKEDIYDFFLHHVNFAGAAKFAHMSKLPTAKAFLTQPSYTEFWQRMAVQPHLTKVEVPTLEVGGWWDQEDMWGTQAQYAALNPHDTKHEVFLVLGPWNHGGWNWTLRHLGAIDFGAATGGQYRKTIEAPFFEKYLKDRPGFDLKDTASFRTGIDRWERYDVWPPKKGFRDAKMYLTAGGGLSFSAPAAGVADGGVAAKYVSDPANPIPYRHRPIQPTYGKGSKWRTWLVEDQRFVSSRKDLANFSTPVLDHDVTVTGDVMADLFASTTGSDADWVVKLIDVYPDNAEGEMAGYQLMIADEIFRGRYVKSFEKPEALVPGKVTEFKWSLHGVDHTFLKGHRIMVEVQSSWFPLYDRNPQTFVPNIMRASKKAYKAETMTIYGSVQYPSHLEFSVPAQ
;
A
#
# COMPACT_ATOMS: atom_id res chain seq x y z
N MET A 1 19.58 44.80 30.65
CA MET A 1 20.09 44.28 31.93
C MET A 1 19.24 43.08 32.32
N LYS A 2 19.83 41.86 32.21
CA LYS A 2 19.43 40.54 32.76
C LYS A 2 18.04 39.95 32.41
N ILE A 3 17.79 38.66 32.20
CA ILE A 3 18.47 37.44 31.71
C ILE A 3 17.39 36.32 31.83
N ARG A 4 17.32 35.42 30.82
CA ARG A 4 16.82 34.01 30.79
C ARG A 4 15.34 33.64 31.06
N GLY A 5 14.87 32.69 30.24
CA GLY A 5 14.02 31.57 30.68
C GLY A 5 13.21 30.87 29.58
N TYR A 6 13.72 29.76 29.06
CA TYR A 6 13.02 28.75 28.24
C TYR A 6 11.79 28.15 28.94
N LEU A 7 10.72 27.81 28.21
CA LEU A 7 10.07 26.49 28.30
C LEU A 7 9.04 26.27 27.18
N GLY A 8 9.10 25.08 26.56
CA GLY A 8 8.24 24.62 25.49
C GLY A 8 6.81 24.29 25.93
N VAL A 9 5.90 24.39 24.97
CA VAL A 9 4.48 24.09 25.13
C VAL A 9 4.26 22.60 24.84
N LYS A 10 4.08 21.84 25.92
CA LYS A 10 3.45 20.52 25.92
C LYS A 10 1.99 20.65 25.49
N LEU A 11 1.53 19.80 24.57
CA LEU A 11 0.12 19.44 24.45
C LEU A 11 -0.22 18.43 25.57
N ALA A 12 -1.17 18.79 26.42
CA ALA A 12 -1.93 17.88 27.29
C ALA A 12 -3.37 17.86 26.71
N GLY A 13 -4.11 16.76 26.63
CA GLY A 13 -4.37 15.80 27.72
C GLY A 13 -5.25 16.47 28.78
N ILE A 14 -6.49 15.98 28.98
CA ILE A 14 -7.37 16.04 30.19
C ILE A 14 -8.84 15.88 29.72
N VAL A 15 -9.54 14.76 29.99
CA VAL A 15 -10.06 14.20 31.26
C VAL A 15 -11.49 14.68 31.57
N LEU A 16 -12.38 13.69 31.76
CA LEU A 16 -13.75 13.84 32.28
C LEU A 16 -13.75 14.45 33.69
N ALA A 17 -14.68 15.38 33.93
CA ALA A 17 -14.97 15.92 35.25
C ALA A 17 -15.99 15.04 35.99
N SER A 18 -15.60 14.49 37.14
CA SER A 18 -16.50 13.93 38.14
C SER A 18 -16.39 14.73 39.45
N THR A 19 -17.53 15.17 39.95
CA THR A 19 -17.70 16.02 41.14
C THR A 19 -17.22 15.36 42.43
N LEU A 20 -16.35 16.04 43.18
CA LEU A 20 -15.93 15.71 44.54
C LEU A 20 -16.99 16.16 45.55
N VAL A 21 -17.55 15.22 46.31
CA VAL A 21 -18.14 15.46 47.64
C VAL A 21 -17.13 14.98 48.68
N ALA A 22 -16.77 15.85 49.60
CA ALA A 22 -15.75 15.61 50.63
C ALA A 22 -16.16 14.48 51.59
N TRP A 23 -15.24 13.55 51.86
CA TRP A 23 -15.28 12.64 53.00
C TRP A 23 -13.99 12.76 53.81
N ALA A 24 -14.16 12.98 55.10
CA ALA A 24 -13.07 13.10 56.07
C ALA A 24 -12.54 11.71 56.48
N GLY A 25 -11.21 11.57 56.42
CA GLY A 25 -10.37 10.83 57.36
C GLY A 25 -10.62 9.33 57.59
N GLN A 26 -9.72 8.50 57.03
CA GLN A 26 -9.16 7.33 57.72
C GLN A 26 -7.74 7.06 57.20
N ALA A 27 -6.80 6.83 58.10
CA ALA A 27 -5.37 6.62 57.80
C ALA A 27 -5.14 5.31 57.02
N PRO A 28 -4.12 5.24 56.13
CA PRO A 28 -3.85 4.03 55.34
C PRO A 28 -3.35 2.88 56.23
N GLN A 29 -4.01 1.73 56.13
CA GLN A 29 -3.48 0.46 56.65
C GLN A 29 -2.30 0.01 55.78
N ALA A 30 -1.23 -0.45 56.43
CA ALA A 30 -0.09 -1.06 55.77
C ALA A 30 -0.53 -2.29 54.93
N PRO A 31 0.08 -2.55 53.76
CA PRO A 31 -0.26 -3.70 52.94
C PRO A 31 0.01 -4.99 53.71
N VAL A 32 -1.02 -5.82 53.85
CA VAL A 32 -0.89 -7.18 54.37
C VAL A 32 -0.13 -8.00 53.34
N ALA A 33 1.05 -8.49 53.72
CA ALA A 33 1.83 -9.41 52.90
C ALA A 33 1.02 -10.69 52.64
N THR A 34 0.73 -10.96 51.38
CA THR A 34 0.19 -12.25 50.93
C THR A 34 1.27 -13.31 51.17
N PRO A 35 0.98 -14.45 51.83
CA PRO A 35 1.98 -15.48 52.04
C PRO A 35 2.40 -16.06 50.68
N ALA A 36 3.71 -16.11 50.44
CA ALA A 36 4.28 -16.81 49.30
C ALA A 36 3.85 -18.28 49.38
N VAL A 37 2.96 -18.69 48.48
CA VAL A 37 2.65 -20.10 48.28
C VAL A 37 3.95 -20.77 47.84
N SER A 38 4.39 -21.76 48.61
CA SER A 38 5.48 -22.66 48.28
C SER A 38 5.16 -23.42 47.00
N ALA A 39 5.47 -22.83 45.84
CA ALA A 39 5.44 -23.52 44.56
C ALA A 39 6.59 -24.54 44.52
N ALA A 40 6.29 -25.76 44.08
CA ALA A 40 7.32 -26.74 43.76
C ALA A 40 8.37 -26.13 42.81
N PRO A 41 9.65 -26.55 42.85
CA PRO A 41 10.64 -26.09 41.89
C PRO A 41 10.13 -26.34 40.47
N GLN A 42 9.84 -25.27 39.74
CA GLN A 42 9.38 -25.35 38.35
C GLN A 42 10.55 -25.80 37.48
N THR A 43 10.39 -26.91 36.75
CA THR A 43 11.30 -27.27 35.66
C THR A 43 10.98 -26.37 34.47
N LEU A 44 11.88 -25.44 34.13
CA LEU A 44 11.65 -24.50 33.03
C LEU A 44 11.62 -25.19 31.65
N ASP A 45 12.22 -26.37 31.51
CA ASP A 45 12.26 -27.14 30.25
C ASP A 45 10.87 -27.42 29.66
N GLN A 46 9.84 -27.56 30.51
CA GLN A 46 8.50 -27.87 30.04
C GLN A 46 7.86 -26.76 29.18
N TYR A 47 8.36 -25.53 29.29
CA TYR A 47 7.88 -24.37 28.53
C TYR A 47 8.64 -24.18 27.21
N VAL A 48 9.76 -24.89 27.02
CA VAL A 48 10.55 -24.84 25.78
C VAL A 48 9.73 -25.41 24.63
N GLY A 49 9.69 -24.70 23.52
CA GLY A 49 8.93 -25.09 22.33
C GLY A 49 8.78 -23.95 21.34
N GLN A 50 8.14 -24.24 20.21
CA GLN A 50 7.73 -23.22 19.25
C GLN A 50 6.22 -23.13 19.20
N TYR A 51 5.75 -21.89 19.06
CA TYR A 51 4.37 -21.48 19.18
C TYR A 51 4.01 -20.64 17.97
N ARG A 52 2.80 -20.82 17.44
CA ARG A 52 2.27 -20.03 16.32
C ARG A 52 0.76 -19.96 16.36
N GLU A 53 0.19 -18.97 15.70
CA GLU A 53 -1.24 -18.96 15.43
C GLU A 53 -1.55 -19.92 14.27
N PRO A 54 -2.56 -20.81 14.37
CA PRO A 54 -2.89 -21.74 13.28
C PRO A 54 -3.23 -21.06 11.95
N ALA A 55 -3.85 -19.87 12.02
CA ALA A 55 -4.16 -19.05 10.85
C ALA A 55 -2.91 -18.36 10.25
N GLU A 56 -1.87 -18.14 11.05
CA GLU A 56 -0.62 -17.48 10.63
C GLU A 56 0.58 -18.42 10.89
N PRO A 57 0.64 -19.60 10.23
CA PRO A 57 1.58 -20.65 10.56
C PRO A 57 3.05 -20.30 10.26
N ASP A 58 3.27 -19.22 9.52
CA ASP A 58 4.57 -18.69 9.10
C ASP A 58 5.14 -17.68 10.11
N THR A 59 4.35 -17.23 11.10
CA THR A 59 4.80 -16.36 12.19
C THR A 59 5.06 -17.21 13.44
N VAL A 60 6.33 -17.42 13.76
CA VAL A 60 6.75 -18.33 14.84
C VAL A 60 7.36 -17.55 16.00
N ASP A 61 6.85 -17.80 17.19
CA ASP A 61 7.48 -17.45 18.45
C ASP A 61 8.18 -18.68 19.05
N SER A 62 9.44 -18.52 19.44
CA SER A 62 10.24 -19.60 19.98
C SER A 62 10.61 -19.33 21.43
N VAL A 63 10.25 -20.27 22.31
CA VAL A 63 10.61 -20.26 23.72
C VAL A 63 11.73 -21.26 23.95
N TYR A 64 12.85 -20.79 24.51
CA TYR A 64 14.04 -21.62 24.72
C TYR A 64 14.76 -21.26 26.02
N LEU A 65 15.59 -22.19 26.48
CA LEU A 65 16.45 -22.00 27.65
C LEU A 65 17.84 -21.51 27.25
N ASP A 66 18.34 -20.52 27.97
CA ASP A 66 19.73 -20.09 27.88
C ASP A 66 20.20 -19.61 29.27
N GLY A 67 21.33 -20.13 29.75
CA GLY A 67 21.86 -19.78 31.08
C GLY A 67 20.90 -20.05 32.25
N GLY A 68 20.02 -21.05 32.14
CA GLY A 68 19.04 -21.40 33.19
C GLY A 68 17.82 -20.47 33.26
N LYS A 69 17.61 -19.62 32.25
CA LYS A 69 16.46 -18.73 32.13
C LYS A 69 15.70 -19.00 30.84
N LEU A 70 14.40 -18.72 30.85
CA LEU A 70 13.56 -18.77 29.65
C LEU A 70 13.65 -17.46 28.89
N TYR A 71 13.65 -17.60 27.58
CA TYR A 71 13.56 -16.49 26.64
C TYR A 71 12.51 -16.79 25.59
N ILE A 72 11.91 -15.74 25.05
CA ILE A 72 11.08 -15.78 23.85
C ILE A 72 11.64 -14.81 22.81
N GLU A 73 11.60 -15.22 21.55
CA GLU A 73 11.90 -14.36 20.40
C GLU A 73 11.19 -14.88 19.14
N SER A 74 11.07 -14.03 18.12
CA SER A 74 10.68 -14.40 16.76
C SER A 74 11.71 -13.83 15.76
N GLU A 75 11.53 -14.09 14.47
CA GLU A 75 12.33 -13.44 13.42
C GLU A 75 12.26 -11.90 13.46
N ARG A 76 11.22 -11.33 14.10
CA ARG A 76 10.94 -9.88 14.12
C ARG A 76 10.88 -9.26 15.51
N THR A 77 10.85 -10.06 16.58
CA THR A 77 10.74 -9.57 17.96
C THR A 77 11.99 -9.92 18.73
N ALA A 78 12.66 -8.90 19.27
CA ALA A 78 13.91 -9.06 20.01
C ALA A 78 13.76 -10.06 21.17
N ARG A 79 14.88 -10.69 21.52
CA ARG A 79 14.96 -11.60 22.65
C ARG A 79 14.47 -10.95 23.95
N MET A 80 13.43 -11.53 24.56
CA MET A 80 12.89 -11.12 25.85
C MET A 80 13.06 -12.22 26.89
N GLU A 81 13.49 -11.87 28.11
CA GLU A 81 13.53 -12.81 29.25
C GLU A 81 12.12 -13.04 29.77
N LEU A 82 11.73 -14.31 29.96
CA LEU A 82 10.48 -14.68 30.61
C LEU A 82 10.72 -14.88 32.11
N ARG A 83 10.13 -14.02 32.95
CA ARG A 83 10.23 -14.14 34.41
C ARG A 83 8.96 -14.74 35.00
N PRO A 84 9.03 -15.87 35.70
CA PRO A 84 7.84 -16.48 36.29
C PRO A 84 7.26 -15.56 37.38
N GLU A 85 5.98 -15.21 37.25
CA GLU A 85 5.18 -14.55 38.30
C GLU A 85 4.49 -15.61 39.18
N SER A 86 4.03 -16.71 38.58
CA SER A 86 3.40 -17.85 39.25
C SER A 86 3.50 -19.10 38.35
N PRO A 87 2.95 -20.27 38.71
CA PRO A 87 2.83 -21.40 37.77
C PRO A 87 2.20 -20.96 36.45
N ASP A 88 2.88 -21.25 35.35
CA ASP A 88 2.44 -20.95 33.97
C ASP A 88 2.28 -19.48 33.58
N HIS A 89 2.43 -18.52 34.51
CA HIS A 89 2.35 -17.08 34.22
C HIS A 89 3.72 -16.41 34.27
N PHE A 90 4.05 -15.66 33.22
CA PHE A 90 5.33 -15.00 33.04
C PHE A 90 5.16 -13.53 32.67
N ASP A 91 6.05 -12.70 33.21
CA ASP A 91 6.24 -11.30 32.84
C ASP A 91 7.44 -11.17 31.89
N THR A 92 7.43 -10.11 31.06
CA THR A 92 8.58 -9.69 30.25
C THR A 92 9.11 -8.34 30.76
N PRO A 93 10.23 -8.33 31.51
CA PRO A 93 10.72 -7.11 32.15
C PRO A 93 10.96 -5.99 31.15
N GLY A 94 10.36 -4.82 31.41
CA GLY A 94 10.49 -3.66 30.54
C GLY A 94 9.51 -3.61 29.36
N SER A 95 8.60 -4.58 29.28
CA SER A 95 7.51 -4.63 28.30
C SER A 95 6.15 -4.70 29.00
N GLN A 96 5.07 -4.43 28.27
CA GLN A 96 3.68 -4.59 28.74
C GLN A 96 3.13 -6.01 28.49
N LEU A 97 3.97 -6.89 27.95
CA LEU A 97 3.60 -8.21 27.52
C LEU A 97 3.70 -9.21 28.68
N ARG A 98 2.59 -9.88 28.95
CA ARG A 98 2.48 -11.01 29.88
C ARG A 98 2.13 -12.26 29.11
N MET A 99 2.48 -13.41 29.68
CA MET A 99 2.31 -14.71 29.07
C MET A 99 1.67 -15.69 30.03
N GLU A 100 0.77 -16.52 29.50
CA GLU A 100 0.12 -17.60 30.21
C GLU A 100 0.27 -18.88 29.37
N PHE A 101 1.01 -19.86 29.89
CA PHE A 101 1.12 -21.17 29.25
C PHE A 101 -0.09 -22.03 29.63
N LEU A 102 -0.71 -22.64 28.64
CA LEU A 102 -1.92 -23.43 28.83
C LEU A 102 -1.60 -24.92 28.70
N ARG A 103 -2.21 -25.71 29.59
CA ARG A 103 -1.98 -27.16 29.69
C ARG A 103 -3.19 -27.96 29.26
N ASP A 104 -2.94 -29.15 28.71
CA ASP A 104 -3.96 -30.17 28.52
C ASP A 104 -4.32 -30.89 29.83
N ALA A 105 -5.31 -31.81 29.77
CA ALA A 105 -5.75 -32.60 30.92
C ALA A 105 -4.67 -33.53 31.51
N LYS A 106 -3.56 -33.76 30.79
CA LYS A 106 -2.40 -34.55 31.25
C LYS A 106 -1.29 -33.66 31.82
N GLY A 107 -1.49 -32.35 31.84
CA GLY A 107 -0.52 -31.37 32.35
C GLY A 107 0.55 -30.98 31.33
N LYS A 108 0.46 -31.39 30.06
CA LYS A 108 1.41 -30.97 29.01
C LYS A 108 1.07 -29.55 28.54
N ILE A 109 2.07 -28.68 28.38
CA ILE A 109 1.89 -27.36 27.74
C ILE A 109 1.52 -27.57 26.28
N THR A 110 0.39 -27.01 25.86
CA THR A 110 -0.13 -27.12 24.48
C THR A 110 -0.28 -25.77 23.79
N SER A 111 -0.35 -24.68 24.55
CA SER A 111 -0.50 -23.35 23.98
C SER A 111 0.10 -22.27 24.88
N LEU A 112 0.27 -21.09 24.29
CA LEU A 112 0.80 -19.89 24.90
C LEU A 112 -0.17 -18.75 24.61
N LYS A 113 -0.72 -18.15 25.66
CA LYS A 113 -1.55 -16.96 25.55
C LYS A 113 -0.70 -15.74 25.82
N MET A 114 -0.68 -14.83 24.86
CA MET A 114 0.02 -13.56 24.91
C MET A 114 -0.96 -12.48 25.33
N ILE A 115 -0.60 -11.64 26.30
CA ILE A 115 -1.47 -10.61 26.88
C ILE A 115 -0.72 -9.29 26.87
N TYR A 116 -1.17 -8.32 26.08
CA TYR A 116 -0.57 -7.00 25.97
C TYR A 116 -1.52 -5.94 26.54
N GLY A 117 -1.21 -5.42 27.72
CA GLY A 117 -2.12 -4.52 28.43
C GLY A 117 -3.45 -5.18 28.84
N PRO A 118 -4.49 -4.40 29.17
CA PRO A 118 -5.75 -4.94 29.68
C PRO A 118 -6.68 -5.54 28.62
N ASP A 119 -6.56 -5.12 27.36
CA ASP A 119 -7.60 -5.35 26.34
C ASP A 119 -7.15 -6.22 25.15
N VAL A 120 -5.86 -6.56 25.05
CA VAL A 120 -5.32 -7.31 23.90
C VAL A 120 -4.76 -8.65 24.39
N ALA A 121 -5.33 -9.75 23.92
CA ALA A 121 -4.78 -11.08 24.12
C ALA A 121 -5.03 -11.97 22.91
N TRP A 122 -4.05 -12.81 22.58
CA TRP A 122 -4.14 -13.82 21.52
C TRP A 122 -3.50 -15.13 21.98
N SER A 123 -3.82 -16.24 21.33
CA SER A 123 -3.33 -17.57 21.71
C SER A 123 -2.56 -18.21 20.57
N LEU A 124 -1.45 -18.84 20.92
CA LEU A 124 -0.56 -19.55 20.02
C LEU A 124 -0.58 -21.03 20.38
N GLU A 125 -0.64 -21.91 19.38
CA GLU A 125 -0.54 -23.34 19.55
C GLU A 125 0.92 -23.79 19.52
N ARG A 126 1.29 -24.67 20.44
CA ARG A 126 2.60 -25.31 20.44
C ARG A 126 2.64 -26.39 19.37
N PHE A 127 3.48 -26.18 18.36
CA PHE A 127 3.65 -27.14 17.25
C PHE A 127 4.99 -27.89 17.30
N SER A 128 5.91 -27.47 18.18
CA SER A 128 7.20 -28.12 18.40
C SER A 128 7.57 -28.12 19.89
N ASP A 129 8.17 -29.21 20.35
CA ASP A 129 8.74 -29.34 21.69
C ASP A 129 10.20 -28.84 21.77
N VAL A 130 10.74 -28.29 20.67
CA VAL A 130 12.11 -27.79 20.58
C VAL A 130 12.10 -26.28 20.39
N GLY A 131 12.69 -25.56 21.35
CA GLY A 131 12.98 -24.13 21.20
C GLY A 131 14.25 -23.93 20.37
N ILE A 132 14.20 -22.98 19.45
CA ILE A 132 15.33 -22.58 18.60
C ILE A 132 15.57 -21.07 18.67
N ARG A 133 16.79 -20.64 18.36
CA ARG A 133 17.05 -19.21 18.15
C ARG A 133 16.52 -18.84 16.76
N LEU A 134 15.60 -17.89 16.72
CA LEU A 134 14.99 -17.37 15.49
C LEU A 134 15.47 -15.97 15.15
N ASN A 135 15.89 -15.20 16.15
CA ASN A 135 16.14 -13.79 15.95
C ASN A 135 17.62 -13.53 15.62
N HIS A 136 17.83 -12.75 14.56
CA HIS A 136 19.13 -12.25 14.10
C HIS A 136 19.38 -10.77 14.46
N SER A 137 18.69 -10.28 15.50
CA SER A 137 18.62 -8.88 15.87
C SER A 137 19.99 -8.34 16.20
N ARG A 138 20.28 -7.20 15.61
CA ARG A 138 21.53 -6.49 15.76
C ARG A 138 21.24 -5.16 16.46
N PRO A 139 21.93 -4.83 17.58
CA PRO A 139 21.74 -3.54 18.23
C PRO A 139 22.29 -2.41 17.35
N TYR A 140 21.57 -1.29 17.32
CA TYR A 140 21.96 -0.07 16.62
C TYR A 140 22.03 1.13 17.57
N SER A 141 23.13 1.88 17.51
CA SER A 141 23.22 3.21 18.11
C SER A 141 22.57 4.24 17.18
N SER A 142 21.83 5.19 17.76
CA SER A 142 21.18 6.27 17.03
C SER A 142 21.94 7.59 17.15
N ARG A 143 21.94 8.38 16.08
CA ARG A 143 22.44 9.76 16.03
C ARG A 143 21.51 10.62 15.17
N GLU A 144 20.96 11.66 15.76
CA GLU A 144 20.19 12.70 15.06
C GLU A 144 21.10 13.83 14.58
N VAL A 145 20.86 14.32 13.36
CA VAL A 145 21.65 15.39 12.73
C VAL A 145 20.75 16.34 11.92
N MET A 146 21.24 17.57 11.75
CA MET A 146 20.67 18.55 10.82
C MET A 146 21.66 18.77 9.68
N ILE A 147 21.33 18.26 8.49
CA ILE A 147 22.20 18.21 7.32
C ILE A 147 21.94 19.46 6.45
N PRO A 148 22.93 20.34 6.24
CA PRO A 148 22.76 21.51 5.39
C PRO A 148 22.73 21.14 3.90
N MET A 149 21.69 21.56 3.22
CA MET A 149 21.55 21.49 1.76
C MET A 149 22.30 22.65 1.09
N ARG A 150 22.45 22.59 -0.24
CA ARG A 150 23.14 23.62 -1.05
C ARG A 150 22.57 25.04 -0.91
N ASP A 151 21.29 25.17 -0.58
CA ASP A 151 20.60 26.44 -0.40
C ASP A 151 20.61 26.92 1.08
N GLY A 152 21.26 26.17 1.97
CA GLY A 152 21.43 26.50 3.39
C GLY A 152 20.30 26.02 4.30
N ILE A 153 19.21 25.48 3.74
CA ILE A 153 18.17 24.79 4.52
C ILE A 153 18.72 23.49 5.09
N ARG A 154 18.33 23.15 6.32
CA ARG A 154 18.80 21.93 6.97
C ARG A 154 17.70 20.88 7.07
N LEU A 155 18.02 19.66 6.66
CA LEU A 155 17.13 18.51 6.77
C LEU A 155 17.52 17.66 8.00
N HIS A 156 16.52 17.24 8.75
CA HIS A 156 16.68 16.36 9.90
C HIS A 156 16.85 14.92 9.44
N ALA A 157 17.85 14.22 9.98
CA ALA A 157 18.05 12.80 9.74
C ALA A 157 18.41 12.02 11.02
N VAL A 158 17.87 10.81 11.13
CA VAL A 158 18.24 9.79 12.10
C VAL A 158 19.17 8.78 11.44
N ILE A 159 20.38 8.64 11.97
CA ILE A 159 21.38 7.69 11.50
C ILE A 159 21.48 6.56 12.52
N LEU A 160 21.15 5.35 12.09
CA LEU A 160 21.28 4.13 12.89
C LEU A 160 22.49 3.34 12.42
N ARG A 161 23.45 3.14 13.30
CA ARG A 161 24.66 2.37 13.02
C ARG A 161 24.72 1.11 13.89
N PRO A 162 25.09 -0.07 13.34
CA PRO A 162 25.34 -1.26 14.15
C PRO A 162 26.33 -0.98 15.28
N GLU A 163 25.97 -1.30 16.51
CA GLU A 163 26.84 -1.05 17.66
C GLU A 163 28.19 -1.79 17.50
N GLY A 164 29.28 -1.12 17.88
CA GLY A 164 30.63 -1.67 17.78
C GLY A 164 31.25 -1.67 16.37
N SER A 165 30.47 -1.48 15.30
CA SER A 165 30.98 -1.53 13.93
C SER A 165 32.00 -0.45 13.59
N GLU A 166 32.00 0.70 14.28
CA GLU A 166 33.01 1.75 14.11
C GLU A 166 34.44 1.27 14.43
N LYS A 167 34.55 0.27 15.32
CA LYS A 167 35.84 -0.27 15.80
C LYS A 167 36.23 -1.58 15.12
N SER A 168 35.32 -2.18 14.35
CA SER A 168 35.51 -3.48 13.70
C SER A 168 36.50 -3.45 12.53
N GLY A 169 36.77 -2.25 11.97
CA GLY A 169 37.58 -2.07 10.76
C GLY A 169 36.83 -2.35 9.46
N GLU A 170 35.61 -2.90 9.51
CA GLU A 170 34.74 -3.08 8.35
C GLU A 170 34.04 -1.76 8.01
N ALA A 171 34.27 -1.24 6.82
CA ALA A 171 33.54 -0.09 6.29
C ALA A 171 32.14 -0.56 5.83
N LEU A 172 31.10 0.18 6.22
CA LEU A 172 29.71 -0.21 5.95
C LEU A 172 29.04 0.70 4.91
N PRO A 173 28.19 0.15 4.03
CA PRO A 173 27.33 0.93 3.14
C PRO A 173 26.15 1.55 3.89
N PHE A 174 25.60 2.62 3.29
CA PHE A 174 24.35 3.22 3.74
C PHE A 174 23.14 2.57 3.08
N LEU A 175 22.04 2.48 3.82
CA LEU A 175 20.72 2.23 3.27
C LEU A 175 19.78 3.34 3.73
N MET A 176 19.41 4.20 2.80
CA MET A 176 18.72 5.46 3.06
C MET A 176 17.24 5.39 2.68
N GLN A 177 16.40 6.02 3.48
CA GLN A 177 14.99 6.28 3.21
C GLN A 177 14.68 7.74 3.57
N ARG A 178 14.24 8.52 2.58
CA ARG A 178 13.71 9.88 2.79
C ARG A 178 12.19 9.80 2.93
N THR A 179 11.56 10.64 3.75
CA THR A 179 10.11 10.53 4.03
C THR A 179 9.46 11.86 4.41
N PRO A 180 8.18 12.08 4.02
CA PRO A 180 7.36 13.16 4.56
C PRO A 180 6.53 12.74 5.78
N TYR A 181 6.80 11.57 6.38
CA TYR A 181 6.00 10.94 7.44
C TYR A 181 6.65 10.91 8.83
N GLY A 182 7.80 11.56 9.02
CA GLY A 182 8.48 11.62 10.31
C GLY A 182 9.47 10.47 10.48
N THR A 183 10.53 10.71 11.25
CA THR A 183 11.55 9.70 11.54
C THR A 183 11.64 9.31 13.02
N ASP A 184 10.79 9.87 13.88
CA ASP A 184 10.87 9.69 15.35
C ASP A 184 10.70 8.21 15.78
N ALA A 185 9.99 7.41 14.99
CA ALA A 185 9.79 5.98 15.26
C ALA A 185 10.97 5.10 14.81
N ASN A 186 11.94 5.64 14.06
CA ASN A 186 13.07 4.88 13.55
C ASN A 186 14.15 4.70 14.61
N ASN A 187 14.26 3.49 15.11
CA ASN A 187 15.22 3.06 16.12
C ASN A 187 15.68 1.62 15.88
N SER A 188 16.58 1.12 16.75
CA SER A 188 17.12 -0.24 16.67
C SER A 188 16.02 -1.31 16.62
N GLU A 189 14.96 -1.19 17.41
CA GLU A 189 13.87 -2.17 17.42
C GLU A 189 13.12 -2.16 16.08
N SER A 190 12.79 -0.96 15.56
CA SER A 190 12.04 -0.80 14.32
C SER A 190 12.73 -1.41 13.10
N VAL A 191 14.06 -1.28 12.95
CA VAL A 191 14.78 -1.84 11.80
C VAL A 191 14.87 -3.37 11.88
N ASN A 192 15.06 -3.92 13.09
CA ASN A 192 15.08 -5.37 13.27
C ASN A 192 13.69 -5.99 13.12
N GLY A 193 12.61 -5.28 13.46
CA GLY A 193 11.25 -5.79 13.29
C GLY A 193 10.68 -5.63 11.88
N ASN A 194 10.95 -4.49 11.23
CA ASN A 194 10.38 -4.16 9.92
C ASN A 194 11.25 -4.63 8.74
N LYS A 195 12.57 -4.77 8.95
CA LYS A 195 13.57 -5.11 7.93
C LYS A 195 14.61 -6.11 8.46
N PRO A 196 14.18 -7.25 9.05
CA PRO A 196 15.10 -8.15 9.76
C PRO A 196 16.25 -8.63 8.86
N GLU A 197 15.98 -8.96 7.60
CA GLU A 197 16.97 -9.47 6.66
C GLU A 197 18.07 -8.42 6.36
N LEU A 198 17.67 -7.17 6.16
CA LEU A 198 18.60 -6.06 5.92
C LEU A 198 19.35 -5.67 7.22
N ALA A 199 18.65 -5.66 8.37
CA ALA A 199 19.26 -5.35 9.65
C ALA A 199 20.32 -6.39 10.05
N GLU A 200 20.06 -7.68 9.80
CA GLU A 200 21.03 -8.77 10.01
C GLU A 200 22.28 -8.58 9.14
N SER A 201 22.06 -8.30 7.85
CA SER A 201 23.13 -8.11 6.87
C SER A 201 24.09 -6.97 7.27
N GLY A 202 23.60 -5.95 7.99
CA GLY A 202 24.38 -4.89 8.61
C GLY A 202 24.63 -3.71 7.67
N TYR A 203 23.79 -2.68 7.76
CA TYR A 203 23.92 -1.41 7.02
C TYR A 203 23.99 -0.24 8.00
N ILE A 204 24.45 0.92 7.56
CA ILE A 204 24.15 2.18 8.26
C ILE A 204 22.80 2.66 7.72
N PHE A 205 21.73 2.56 8.51
CA PHE A 205 20.43 3.08 8.08
C PHE A 205 20.38 4.59 8.26
N VAL A 206 19.80 5.28 7.28
CA VAL A 206 19.56 6.73 7.34
C VAL A 206 18.09 6.99 7.03
N PHE A 207 17.40 7.59 7.98
CA PHE A 207 16.01 8.05 7.82
C PHE A 207 16.02 9.57 7.84
N GLU A 208 15.51 10.22 6.79
CA GLU A 208 15.53 11.67 6.66
C GLU A 208 14.13 12.24 6.46
N ASP A 209 13.79 13.26 7.25
CA ASP A 209 12.61 14.08 7.02
C ASP A 209 12.83 14.98 5.81
N ILE A 210 11.95 14.93 4.82
CA ILE A 210 12.11 15.81 3.65
C ILE A 210 11.84 17.28 4.00
N ARG A 211 12.25 18.16 3.10
CA ARG A 211 12.14 19.61 3.22
C ARG A 211 10.75 20.08 3.68
N GLY A 212 10.73 20.82 4.78
CA GLY A 212 9.54 21.42 5.39
C GLY A 212 8.60 20.43 6.09
N ARG A 213 9.06 19.22 6.41
CA ARG A 213 8.33 18.20 7.17
C ARG A 213 9.01 17.94 8.51
N TYR A 214 8.21 17.72 9.54
CA TYR A 214 8.66 17.39 10.91
C TYR A 214 9.77 18.32 11.40
N GLN A 215 10.96 17.79 11.63
CA GLN A 215 12.09 18.55 12.17
C GLN A 215 12.93 19.24 11.07
N SER A 216 12.68 18.93 9.79
CA SER A 216 13.36 19.58 8.66
C SER A 216 12.88 21.01 8.43
N GLU A 217 13.83 21.88 8.10
CA GLU A 217 13.57 23.26 7.74
C GLU A 217 13.00 23.37 6.31
N GLY A 218 12.62 24.59 5.92
CA GLY A 218 12.14 24.88 4.58
C GLY A 218 10.62 24.76 4.43
N LYS A 219 10.17 24.56 3.19
CA LYS A 219 8.74 24.52 2.84
C LYS A 219 8.41 23.21 2.14
N PHE A 220 7.42 22.50 2.66
CA PHE A 220 6.87 21.31 2.03
C PHE A 220 6.10 21.67 0.76
N VAL A 221 6.29 20.84 -0.26
CA VAL A 221 5.53 20.84 -1.53
C VAL A 221 5.20 19.38 -1.81
N MET A 222 3.92 19.06 -1.91
CA MET A 222 3.45 17.72 -2.31
C MET A 222 4.07 17.34 -3.67
N ASN A 223 4.63 16.12 -3.76
CA ASN A 223 5.36 15.58 -4.92
C ASN A 223 6.17 16.66 -5.67
N ARG A 224 7.12 17.28 -4.95
CA ARG A 224 7.88 18.44 -5.44
C ARG A 224 8.44 18.16 -6.87
N PRO A 225 8.04 18.97 -7.88
CA PRO A 225 8.50 18.80 -9.26
C PRO A 225 10.02 18.84 -9.43
N ILE A 226 10.53 18.09 -10.41
CA ILE A 226 11.93 18.18 -10.88
C ILE A 226 12.11 19.53 -11.61
N VAL A 227 13.23 20.20 -11.36
CA VAL A 227 13.56 21.50 -11.97
C VAL A 227 14.90 21.47 -12.72
N ALA A 228 15.15 22.44 -13.60
CA ALA A 228 16.32 22.46 -14.48
C ALA A 228 17.66 22.89 -13.81
N HIS A 229 17.74 22.86 -12.47
CA HIS A 229 18.91 23.18 -11.61
C HIS A 229 19.85 24.29 -12.12
N LYS A 230 19.34 25.46 -12.54
CA LYS A 230 20.16 26.54 -13.14
C LYS A 230 21.01 27.29 -12.11
N THR A 231 20.58 27.28 -10.85
CA THR A 231 21.20 27.94 -9.71
C THR A 231 21.18 27.02 -8.50
N ILE A 232 21.96 27.35 -7.46
CA ILE A 232 21.94 26.60 -6.19
C ILE A 232 20.58 26.68 -5.47
N HIS A 233 19.68 27.57 -5.87
CA HIS A 233 18.35 27.73 -5.28
C HIS A 233 17.26 26.96 -6.03
N ASP A 234 17.58 26.38 -7.17
CA ASP A 234 16.69 25.49 -7.91
C ASP A 234 16.76 24.09 -7.27
N VAL A 235 16.01 23.92 -6.18
CA VAL A 235 16.02 22.71 -5.34
C VAL A 235 14.79 21.82 -5.55
N ASP A 236 15.05 20.54 -5.73
CA ASP A 236 14.09 19.45 -5.73
C ASP A 236 14.61 18.22 -4.97
N GLU A 237 13.85 17.13 -4.98
CA GLU A 237 14.19 15.93 -4.23
C GLU A 237 15.45 15.22 -4.75
N THR A 238 15.86 15.42 -6.01
CA THR A 238 17.12 14.88 -6.54
C THR A 238 18.32 15.61 -5.90
N THR A 239 18.20 16.94 -5.78
CA THR A 239 19.24 17.80 -5.21
C THR A 239 19.40 17.61 -3.71
N ASP A 240 18.28 17.53 -2.97
CA ASP A 240 18.32 17.29 -1.53
C ASP A 240 18.92 15.90 -1.24
N THR A 241 18.54 14.87 -2.01
CA THR A 241 19.15 13.53 -1.91
C THR A 241 20.67 13.57 -2.13
N ARG A 242 21.13 14.29 -3.16
CA ARG A 242 22.55 14.42 -3.48
C ARG A 242 23.34 15.09 -2.36
N ASP A 243 22.81 16.19 -1.82
CA ASP A 243 23.47 16.95 -0.75
C ASP A 243 23.53 16.16 0.56
N THR A 244 22.48 15.39 0.86
CA THR A 244 22.45 14.46 1.99
C THR A 244 23.53 13.39 1.88
N ILE A 245 23.67 12.76 0.70
CA ILE A 245 24.72 11.77 0.46
C ILE A 245 26.12 12.38 0.58
N ASP A 246 26.33 13.56 -0.02
CA ASP A 246 27.58 14.31 0.07
C ASP A 246 27.99 14.57 1.53
N TRP A 247 27.02 14.87 2.39
CA TRP A 247 27.26 15.07 3.82
C TRP A 247 27.55 13.75 4.54
N LEU A 248 26.77 12.69 4.30
CA LEU A 248 26.94 11.38 4.95
C LEU A 248 28.35 10.83 4.71
N LEU A 249 28.81 10.85 3.46
CA LEU A 249 30.13 10.37 3.05
C LEU A 249 31.27 11.07 3.81
N LYS A 250 31.12 12.37 4.11
CA LYS A 250 32.13 13.19 4.78
C LYS A 250 32.06 13.10 6.31
N ASN A 251 30.87 12.86 6.88
CA ASN A 251 30.61 13.08 8.31
C ASN A 251 30.29 11.81 9.11
N VAL A 252 30.03 10.69 8.44
CA VAL A 252 29.83 9.39 9.11
C VAL A 252 31.11 8.55 8.93
N PRO A 253 31.84 8.25 10.01
CA PRO A 253 33.14 7.58 9.91
C PRO A 253 32.98 6.13 9.45
N ASN A 254 34.06 5.57 8.86
CA ASN A 254 34.14 4.15 8.49
C ASN A 254 32.90 3.67 7.69
N ASN A 255 32.51 4.48 6.70
CA ASN A 255 31.56 4.12 5.66
C ASN A 255 32.34 3.69 4.39
N ASP A 256 31.74 2.85 3.55
CA ASP A 256 32.42 2.28 2.36
C ASP A 256 32.18 3.09 1.07
N GLY A 257 31.49 4.22 1.17
CA GLY A 257 31.19 5.09 0.05
C GLY A 257 30.00 4.67 -0.83
N ARG A 258 29.25 3.62 -0.47
CA ARG A 258 28.08 3.15 -1.22
C ARG A 258 26.77 3.47 -0.49
N VAL A 259 25.75 3.83 -1.27
CA VAL A 259 24.41 4.17 -0.79
C VAL A 259 23.38 3.38 -1.57
N GLY A 260 22.50 2.68 -0.86
CA GLY A 260 21.21 2.24 -1.38
C GLY A 260 20.12 3.22 -0.97
N VAL A 261 19.11 3.42 -1.81
CA VAL A 261 17.91 4.20 -1.45
C VAL A 261 16.66 3.36 -1.66
N MET A 262 15.80 3.28 -0.66
CA MET A 262 14.54 2.52 -0.76
C MET A 262 13.40 3.23 -0.05
N GLY A 263 12.18 2.87 -0.40
CA GLY A 263 11.00 3.35 0.28
C GLY A 263 9.71 2.86 -0.36
N VAL A 264 8.62 2.89 0.41
CA VAL A 264 7.26 2.57 -0.04
C VAL A 264 6.46 3.86 -0.22
N SER A 265 5.62 3.98 -1.25
CA SER A 265 4.72 5.15 -1.47
C SER A 265 5.49 6.43 -1.80
N TYR A 266 5.27 7.51 -1.06
CA TYR A 266 6.05 8.74 -1.18
C TYR A 266 7.57 8.51 -0.96
N PRO A 267 8.03 7.76 0.06
CA PRO A 267 9.40 7.24 0.10
C PRO A 267 9.83 6.46 -1.15
N GLY A 268 8.91 5.75 -1.82
CA GLY A 268 9.16 5.11 -3.12
C GLY A 268 9.39 6.13 -4.23
N PHE A 269 8.56 7.17 -4.32
CA PHE A 269 8.80 8.35 -5.17
C PHE A 269 10.18 8.96 -4.89
N LEU A 270 10.55 9.14 -3.61
CA LEU A 270 11.85 9.69 -3.24
C LEU A 270 13.03 8.77 -3.60
N ALA A 271 12.84 7.44 -3.55
CA ALA A 271 13.81 6.46 -4.03
C ALA A 271 13.96 6.50 -5.56
N MET A 272 12.86 6.66 -6.30
CA MET A 272 12.89 6.91 -7.75
C MET A 272 13.65 8.21 -8.08
N MET A 273 13.40 9.29 -7.34
CA MET A 273 14.10 10.58 -7.51
C MET A 273 15.61 10.46 -7.23
N ALA A 274 16.04 9.54 -6.36
CA ALA A 274 17.45 9.25 -6.13
C ALA A 274 18.16 8.58 -7.32
N GLY A 275 17.40 8.00 -8.26
CA GLY A 275 17.90 7.41 -9.50
C GLY A 275 18.02 8.38 -10.68
N ILE A 276 17.55 9.63 -10.53
CA ILE A 276 17.57 10.66 -11.57
C ILE A 276 18.68 11.68 -11.25
N ASP A 277 19.63 11.89 -12.17
CA ASP A 277 20.87 12.63 -11.91
C ASP A 277 21.57 12.13 -10.62
N ALA A 278 21.69 10.80 -10.54
CA ALA A 278 22.03 10.11 -9.31
C ALA A 278 23.42 10.52 -8.81
N HIS A 279 23.57 10.69 -7.50
CA HIS A 279 24.89 10.86 -6.91
C HIS A 279 25.75 9.61 -7.20
N PRO A 280 27.05 9.72 -7.56
CA PRO A 280 27.87 8.57 -7.93
C PRO A 280 28.01 7.48 -6.86
N ALA A 281 27.72 7.80 -5.60
CA ALA A 281 27.69 6.85 -4.49
C ALA A 281 26.41 5.99 -4.43
N VAL A 282 25.33 6.38 -5.12
CA VAL A 282 24.12 5.57 -5.22
C VAL A 282 24.41 4.37 -6.11
N LYS A 283 24.33 3.17 -5.54
CA LYS A 283 24.63 1.90 -6.24
C LYS A 283 23.42 1.00 -6.44
N ALA A 284 22.33 1.27 -5.73
CA ALA A 284 21.08 0.56 -5.87
C ALA A 284 19.92 1.45 -5.41
N ILE A 285 18.80 1.40 -6.13
CA ILE A 285 17.53 1.94 -5.64
C ILE A 285 16.45 0.86 -5.63
N SER A 286 15.54 0.94 -4.67
CA SER A 286 14.29 0.17 -4.68
C SER A 286 13.11 1.09 -4.42
N PRO A 287 12.56 1.71 -5.48
CA PRO A 287 11.26 2.35 -5.45
C PRO A 287 10.19 1.26 -5.30
N GLN A 288 9.38 1.36 -4.24
CA GLN A 288 8.36 0.37 -3.94
C GLN A 288 7.01 1.08 -3.89
N ALA A 289 6.05 0.68 -4.72
CA ALA A 289 4.82 1.42 -4.96
C ALA A 289 5.06 2.93 -5.07
N PRO A 290 5.92 3.38 -5.99
CA PRO A 290 6.31 4.78 -6.06
C PRO A 290 5.20 5.64 -6.68
N MET A 291 4.89 6.79 -6.06
CA MET A 291 4.00 7.79 -6.65
C MET A 291 4.63 8.37 -7.93
N THR A 292 4.30 7.82 -9.09
CA THR A 292 4.99 8.12 -10.36
C THR A 292 4.22 9.14 -11.17
N ASP A 293 2.90 9.00 -11.23
CA ASP A 293 1.98 9.99 -11.78
C ASP A 293 0.67 10.01 -10.98
N VAL A 294 0.65 10.92 -10.02
CA VAL A 294 -0.47 11.15 -9.10
C VAL A 294 -1.79 11.53 -9.78
N TRP A 295 -1.79 11.85 -11.08
CA TRP A 295 -3.00 12.15 -11.84
C TRP A 295 -3.41 11.01 -12.78
N MET A 296 -2.47 10.25 -13.32
CA MET A 296 -2.83 9.22 -14.31
C MET A 296 -3.44 7.97 -13.67
N GLY A 297 -2.88 7.51 -12.56
CA GLY A 297 -3.34 6.26 -11.92
C GLY A 297 -2.76 5.94 -10.55
N ASP A 298 -2.14 6.92 -9.88
CA ASP A 298 -1.70 6.79 -8.48
C ASP A 298 -2.68 7.58 -7.54
N ASP A 299 -2.18 8.18 -6.48
CA ASP A 299 -2.96 8.65 -5.32
C ASP A 299 -4.21 9.50 -5.58
N PHE A 300 -4.13 10.49 -6.48
CA PHE A 300 -5.13 11.57 -6.53
C PHE A 300 -6.16 11.38 -7.63
N PHE A 301 -5.76 10.85 -8.78
CA PHE A 301 -6.69 10.59 -9.86
C PHE A 301 -6.32 9.30 -10.60
N HIS A 302 -7.35 8.66 -11.14
CA HIS A 302 -7.21 7.56 -12.09
C HIS A 302 -7.96 7.89 -13.37
N ASN A 303 -7.25 7.99 -14.50
CA ASN A 303 -7.77 8.43 -15.80
C ASN A 303 -8.68 9.68 -15.69
N GLY A 304 -8.30 10.60 -14.80
CA GLY A 304 -9.01 11.85 -14.50
C GLY A 304 -10.19 11.77 -13.51
N ALA A 305 -10.55 10.58 -13.02
CA ALA A 305 -11.48 10.44 -11.89
C ALA A 305 -10.75 10.75 -10.57
N PHE A 306 -11.27 11.71 -9.79
CA PHE A 306 -10.60 12.16 -8.57
C PHE A 306 -10.90 11.22 -7.41
N ARG A 307 -9.86 10.76 -6.72
CA ARG A 307 -9.93 9.92 -5.52
C ARG A 307 -10.34 10.77 -4.31
N GLU A 308 -11.62 11.14 -4.25
CA GLU A 308 -12.22 12.07 -3.29
C GLU A 308 -11.90 11.75 -1.83
N SER A 309 -12.25 10.57 -1.32
CA SER A 309 -12.00 10.27 0.09
C SER A 309 -10.51 10.18 0.43
N TYR A 310 -9.72 9.57 -0.45
CA TYR A 310 -8.28 9.41 -0.26
C TYR A 310 -7.57 10.77 -0.28
N GLY A 311 -7.76 11.56 -1.35
CA GLY A 311 -7.14 12.87 -1.50
C GLY A 311 -7.56 13.86 -0.41
N PHE A 312 -8.80 13.77 0.08
CA PHE A 312 -9.27 14.56 1.21
C PHE A 312 -8.53 14.21 2.52
N ASP A 313 -8.39 12.93 2.85
CA ASP A 313 -7.69 12.48 4.06
C ASP A 313 -6.18 12.71 3.97
N TYR A 314 -5.57 12.44 2.82
CA TYR A 314 -4.14 12.57 2.60
C TYR A 314 -3.66 14.03 2.67
N VAL A 315 -4.41 14.96 2.09
CA VAL A 315 -4.08 16.39 2.20
C VAL A 315 -4.20 16.87 3.65
N GLN A 316 -5.19 16.40 4.42
CA GLN A 316 -5.26 16.71 5.85
C GLN A 316 -4.06 16.14 6.62
N GLN A 317 -3.65 14.91 6.31
CA GLN A 317 -2.50 14.28 6.94
C GLN A 317 -1.19 15.04 6.67
N LEU A 318 -0.97 15.50 5.44
CA LEU A 318 0.32 16.09 5.04
C LEU A 318 0.38 17.61 5.12
N GLU A 319 -0.73 18.32 4.93
CA GLU A 319 -0.74 19.79 4.90
C GLU A 319 -1.58 20.42 6.01
N GLY A 320 -2.30 19.59 6.78
CA GLY A 320 -3.23 20.04 7.82
C GLY A 320 -2.61 20.99 8.84
N GLN A 321 -3.40 21.96 9.25
CA GLN A 321 -3.09 22.96 10.27
C GLN A 321 -3.88 22.68 11.55
N LYS A 322 -3.43 23.23 12.69
CA LYS A 322 -4.15 23.12 13.98
C LYS A 322 -5.59 23.65 13.95
N THR A 323 -5.95 24.43 12.94
CA THR A 323 -7.28 25.02 12.74
C THR A 323 -8.22 24.19 11.89
N ASP A 324 -7.74 23.11 11.28
CA ASP A 324 -8.52 22.28 10.36
C ASP A 324 -9.36 21.26 11.14
N LYS A 325 -10.51 20.87 10.58
CA LYS A 325 -11.45 19.97 11.25
C LYS A 325 -11.37 18.57 10.64
N PRO A 326 -10.84 17.55 11.35
CA PRO A 326 -10.87 16.18 10.88
C PRO A 326 -12.30 15.64 10.84
N VAL A 327 -12.57 14.72 9.92
CA VAL A 327 -13.81 13.92 9.94
C VAL A 327 -13.75 12.97 11.13
N GLU A 328 -14.86 12.83 11.85
CA GLU A 328 -14.91 11.97 13.04
C GLU A 328 -14.94 10.50 12.61
N ASP A 329 -14.14 9.63 13.24
CA ASP A 329 -14.01 8.20 12.91
C ASP A 329 -15.34 7.40 12.83
N LYS A 330 -16.39 7.89 13.50
CA LYS A 330 -17.71 7.25 13.57
C LYS A 330 -18.66 7.63 12.42
N GLU A 331 -18.31 8.62 11.60
CA GLU A 331 -19.14 9.06 10.49
C GLU A 331 -18.94 8.15 9.27
N ASP A 332 -20.03 7.72 8.63
CA ASP A 332 -19.95 7.03 7.35
C ASP A 332 -19.53 8.04 6.28
N ILE A 333 -18.30 7.90 5.76
CA ILE A 333 -17.78 8.87 4.80
C ILE A 333 -18.60 8.89 3.50
N TYR A 334 -19.32 7.81 3.19
CA TYR A 334 -20.30 7.82 2.09
C TYR A 334 -21.35 8.92 2.32
N ASP A 335 -21.97 8.97 3.50
CA ASP A 335 -22.99 9.97 3.81
C ASP A 335 -22.37 11.37 3.93
N PHE A 336 -21.18 11.49 4.47
CA PHE A 336 -20.44 12.75 4.57
C PHE A 336 -20.25 13.41 3.20
N PHE A 337 -19.62 12.72 2.23
CA PHE A 337 -19.38 13.28 0.91
C PHE A 337 -20.68 13.51 0.13
N LEU A 338 -21.68 12.63 0.29
CA LEU A 338 -22.99 12.78 -0.35
C LEU A 338 -23.72 14.03 0.17
N HIS A 339 -23.68 14.27 1.48
CA HIS A 339 -24.26 15.44 2.14
C HIS A 339 -23.60 16.74 1.68
N HIS A 340 -22.27 16.74 1.56
CA HIS A 340 -21.50 17.91 1.13
C HIS A 340 -21.49 18.15 -0.38
N VAL A 341 -22.16 17.29 -1.16
CA VAL A 341 -22.41 17.37 -2.60
C VAL A 341 -21.17 17.17 -3.47
N ASN A 342 -20.06 17.84 -3.17
CA ASN A 342 -18.81 17.76 -3.93
C ASN A 342 -17.61 18.05 -3.02
N PHE A 343 -16.41 17.81 -3.55
CA PHE A 343 -15.16 18.09 -2.85
C PHE A 343 -15.06 19.55 -2.35
N ALA A 344 -15.49 20.55 -3.11
CA ALA A 344 -15.46 21.95 -2.64
C ALA A 344 -16.33 22.18 -1.40
N GLY A 345 -17.47 21.50 -1.29
CA GLY A 345 -18.33 21.51 -0.12
C GLY A 345 -17.67 20.86 1.09
N ALA A 346 -17.09 19.68 0.90
CA ALA A 346 -16.39 18.93 1.95
C ALA A 346 -15.14 19.68 2.43
N ALA A 347 -14.30 20.16 1.52
CA ALA A 347 -13.09 20.94 1.82
C ALA A 347 -13.40 22.29 2.48
N LYS A 348 -14.57 22.87 2.24
CA LYS A 348 -15.02 24.09 2.94
C LYS A 348 -15.43 23.76 4.38
N PHE A 349 -16.16 22.67 4.57
CA PHE A 349 -16.56 22.21 5.91
C PHE A 349 -15.36 21.89 6.79
N ALA A 350 -14.35 21.22 6.24
CA ALA A 350 -13.12 20.85 6.95
C ALA A 350 -12.09 21.99 7.10
N HIS A 351 -12.40 23.20 6.62
CA HIS A 351 -11.50 24.36 6.57
C HIS A 351 -10.23 24.21 5.73
N MET A 352 -10.08 23.11 4.99
CA MET A 352 -8.89 22.79 4.20
C MET A 352 -8.84 23.42 2.79
N SER A 353 -9.86 24.17 2.37
CA SER A 353 -9.93 24.76 1.00
C SER A 353 -8.73 25.65 0.61
N LYS A 354 -7.95 26.10 1.58
CA LYS A 354 -6.77 26.95 1.38
C LYS A 354 -5.44 26.18 1.43
N LEU A 355 -5.45 24.91 1.81
CA LEU A 355 -4.25 24.08 1.78
C LEU A 355 -3.74 23.98 0.32
N PRO A 356 -2.43 24.03 0.09
CA PRO A 356 -1.86 24.09 -1.27
C PRO A 356 -2.42 23.02 -2.21
N THR A 357 -2.46 21.76 -1.78
CA THR A 357 -2.89 20.63 -2.61
C THR A 357 -4.41 20.59 -2.76
N ALA A 358 -5.19 20.86 -1.72
CA ALA A 358 -6.66 21.00 -1.84
C ALA A 358 -7.05 22.12 -2.82
N LYS A 359 -6.32 23.24 -2.80
CA LYS A 359 -6.50 24.33 -3.76
C LYS A 359 -6.13 23.89 -5.18
N ALA A 360 -5.08 23.08 -5.34
CA ALA A 360 -4.69 22.52 -6.63
C ALA A 360 -5.82 21.65 -7.21
N PHE A 361 -6.37 20.70 -6.45
CA PHE A 361 -7.54 19.91 -6.88
C PHE A 361 -8.69 20.80 -7.37
N LEU A 362 -9.05 21.82 -6.58
CA LEU A 362 -10.14 22.75 -6.89
C LEU A 362 -9.90 23.68 -8.08
N THR A 363 -8.68 23.74 -8.62
CA THR A 363 -8.30 24.68 -9.69
C THR A 363 -7.65 24.01 -10.90
N GLN A 364 -7.16 22.79 -10.76
CA GLN A 364 -6.47 21.99 -11.78
C GLN A 364 -7.14 20.61 -11.90
N PRO A 365 -8.39 20.51 -12.35
CA PRO A 365 -9.10 19.21 -12.40
C PRO A 365 -8.65 18.31 -13.57
N SER A 366 -7.95 18.87 -14.57
CA SER A 366 -7.51 18.19 -15.79
C SER A 366 -5.99 18.06 -15.82
N TYR A 367 -5.43 17.17 -16.64
CA TYR A 367 -4.00 16.86 -16.72
C TYR A 367 -3.20 17.96 -17.45
N THR A 368 -3.22 19.16 -16.88
CA THR A 368 -2.48 20.33 -17.39
C THR A 368 -0.99 20.22 -17.05
N GLU A 369 -0.22 21.20 -17.52
CA GLU A 369 1.20 21.36 -17.18
C GLU A 369 1.46 21.29 -15.66
N PHE A 370 0.48 21.66 -14.82
CA PHE A 370 0.60 21.54 -13.37
C PHE A 370 0.89 20.10 -12.91
N TRP A 371 0.08 19.13 -13.36
CA TRP A 371 0.25 17.71 -13.00
C TRP A 371 1.37 17.06 -13.81
N GLN A 372 1.52 17.42 -15.09
CA GLN A 372 2.59 16.90 -15.94
C GLN A 372 3.99 17.22 -15.39
N ARG A 373 4.15 18.34 -14.67
CA ARG A 373 5.41 18.68 -13.98
C ARG A 373 5.69 17.82 -12.73
N MET A 374 4.66 17.20 -12.15
CA MET A 374 4.81 16.26 -11.02
C MET A 374 5.03 14.82 -11.51
N ALA A 375 4.64 14.50 -12.75
CA ALA A 375 4.88 13.21 -13.36
C ALA A 375 6.38 12.96 -13.54
N VAL A 376 6.85 11.78 -13.13
CA VAL A 376 8.28 11.48 -13.11
C VAL A 376 8.75 10.79 -14.40
N GLN A 377 7.85 10.08 -15.11
CA GLN A 377 8.18 9.32 -16.32
C GLN A 377 8.97 10.11 -17.37
N PRO A 378 8.67 11.40 -17.66
CA PRO A 378 9.44 12.17 -18.65
C PRO A 378 10.93 12.34 -18.30
N HIS A 379 11.32 12.11 -17.04
CA HIS A 379 12.70 12.22 -16.57
C HIS A 379 13.46 10.87 -16.57
N LEU A 380 12.74 9.74 -16.71
CA LEU A 380 13.28 8.38 -16.70
C LEU A 380 13.88 7.96 -18.06
N THR A 381 14.81 8.76 -18.58
CA THR A 381 15.35 8.63 -19.95
C THR A 381 16.61 7.78 -20.07
N LYS A 382 17.10 7.23 -18.95
CA LYS A 382 18.29 6.37 -18.85
C LYS A 382 18.28 5.61 -17.53
N VAL A 383 18.89 4.43 -17.51
CA VAL A 383 19.16 3.67 -16.28
C VAL A 383 20.52 4.12 -15.72
N GLU A 384 20.51 4.94 -14.66
CA GLU A 384 21.73 5.43 -14.01
C GLU A 384 22.23 4.51 -12.89
N VAL A 385 21.30 3.82 -12.23
CA VAL A 385 21.50 2.99 -11.06
C VAL A 385 20.70 1.70 -11.24
N PRO A 386 21.22 0.53 -10.82
CA PRO A 386 20.41 -0.67 -10.68
C PRO A 386 19.16 -0.43 -9.83
N THR A 387 18.01 -0.87 -10.34
CA THR A 387 16.70 -0.53 -9.81
C THR A 387 15.86 -1.78 -9.58
N LEU A 388 15.35 -1.95 -8.36
CA LEU A 388 14.38 -3.00 -8.01
C LEU A 388 13.02 -2.36 -7.73
N GLU A 389 12.16 -2.34 -8.75
CA GLU A 389 10.76 -1.92 -8.63
C GLU A 389 9.94 -2.99 -7.91
N VAL A 390 9.12 -2.58 -6.95
CA VAL A 390 8.32 -3.51 -6.13
C VAL A 390 6.91 -2.98 -5.97
N GLY A 391 5.90 -3.81 -6.25
CA GLY A 391 4.50 -3.43 -6.12
C GLY A 391 3.59 -4.60 -5.80
N GLY A 392 2.33 -4.30 -5.50
CA GLY A 392 1.30 -5.30 -5.21
C GLY A 392 0.24 -5.37 -6.30
N TRP A 393 -0.27 -6.57 -6.58
CA TRP A 393 -1.43 -6.77 -7.46
C TRP A 393 -2.73 -6.20 -6.92
N TRP A 394 -2.79 -5.91 -5.62
CA TRP A 394 -3.91 -5.22 -4.97
C TRP A 394 -3.42 -3.96 -4.26
N ASP A 395 -2.44 -3.26 -4.84
CA ASP A 395 -1.97 -1.97 -4.33
C ASP A 395 -3.05 -0.91 -4.51
N GLN A 396 -3.75 -0.59 -3.42
CA GLN A 396 -4.89 0.29 -3.47
C GLN A 396 -4.54 1.78 -3.54
N GLU A 397 -3.26 2.17 -3.56
CA GLU A 397 -2.81 3.58 -3.52
C GLU A 397 -2.01 3.95 -4.77
N ASP A 398 -0.99 3.15 -5.10
CA ASP A 398 0.04 3.43 -6.12
C ASP A 398 0.14 2.28 -7.14
N MET A 399 -1.02 1.82 -7.65
CA MET A 399 -1.11 0.69 -8.60
C MET A 399 -0.33 0.94 -9.89
N TRP A 400 -0.41 2.17 -10.41
CA TRP A 400 0.16 2.56 -11.69
C TRP A 400 1.68 2.69 -11.60
N GLY A 401 2.18 3.30 -10.53
CA GLY A 401 3.54 3.83 -10.49
C GLY A 401 4.63 2.79 -10.65
N THR A 402 4.52 1.65 -9.97
CA THR A 402 5.51 0.56 -10.08
C THR A 402 5.66 0.09 -11.53
N GLN A 403 4.54 -0.16 -12.21
CA GLN A 403 4.52 -0.69 -13.57
C GLN A 403 4.93 0.40 -14.59
N ALA A 404 4.48 1.63 -14.37
CA ALA A 404 4.81 2.77 -15.23
C ALA A 404 6.29 3.13 -15.18
N GLN A 405 6.92 3.08 -14.00
CA GLN A 405 8.34 3.33 -13.84
C GLN A 405 9.17 2.25 -14.56
N TYR A 406 8.86 0.97 -14.32
CA TYR A 406 9.50 -0.14 -15.04
C TYR A 406 9.37 0.03 -16.56
N ALA A 407 8.16 0.30 -17.05
CA ALA A 407 7.89 0.47 -18.47
C ALA A 407 8.65 1.68 -19.08
N ALA A 408 8.83 2.77 -18.33
CA ALA A 408 9.56 3.95 -18.77
C ALA A 408 11.07 3.69 -18.86
N LEU A 409 11.65 2.94 -17.92
CA LEU A 409 13.09 2.63 -17.89
C LEU A 409 13.48 1.49 -18.83
N ASN A 410 12.61 0.51 -19.06
CA ASN A 410 12.92 -0.71 -19.83
C ASN A 410 13.51 -0.44 -21.24
N PRO A 411 13.01 0.52 -22.06
CA PRO A 411 13.62 0.86 -23.34
C PRO A 411 15.07 1.35 -23.25
N HIS A 412 15.52 1.75 -22.06
CA HIS A 412 16.85 2.28 -21.78
C HIS A 412 17.75 1.26 -21.04
N ASP A 413 17.23 0.11 -20.63
CA ASP A 413 17.94 -0.88 -19.81
C ASP A 413 18.83 -1.83 -20.64
N THR A 414 19.92 -1.28 -21.17
CA THR A 414 20.90 -2.06 -21.95
C THR A 414 21.72 -3.05 -21.13
N LYS A 415 21.67 -2.98 -19.80
CA LYS A 415 22.48 -3.80 -18.88
C LYS A 415 21.67 -4.84 -18.13
N HIS A 416 20.34 -4.87 -18.29
CA HIS A 416 19.44 -5.71 -17.50
C HIS A 416 19.61 -5.45 -15.99
N GLU A 417 19.56 -4.17 -15.62
CA GLU A 417 19.70 -3.67 -14.25
C GLU A 417 18.39 -3.06 -13.71
N VAL A 418 17.28 -3.13 -14.44
CA VAL A 418 15.94 -2.78 -13.99
C VAL A 418 15.13 -4.06 -13.77
N PHE A 419 14.74 -4.29 -12.53
CA PHE A 419 14.03 -5.48 -12.09
C PHE A 419 12.64 -5.13 -11.57
N LEU A 420 11.69 -6.03 -11.72
CA LEU A 420 10.31 -5.85 -11.28
C LEU A 420 9.87 -6.99 -10.37
N VAL A 421 9.24 -6.66 -9.26
CA VAL A 421 8.62 -7.63 -8.34
C VAL A 421 7.16 -7.24 -8.11
N LEU A 422 6.24 -8.14 -8.47
CA LEU A 422 4.80 -7.94 -8.27
C LEU A 422 4.24 -9.09 -7.46
N GLY A 423 3.89 -8.84 -6.20
CA GLY A 423 3.34 -9.84 -5.29
C GLY A 423 1.84 -9.69 -5.04
N PRO A 424 1.20 -10.63 -4.34
CA PRO A 424 -0.24 -10.60 -4.07
C PRO A 424 -0.56 -9.68 -2.87
N TRP A 425 -0.07 -8.45 -2.96
CA TRP A 425 0.02 -7.55 -1.82
C TRP A 425 -0.89 -6.34 -1.98
N ASN A 426 -1.32 -5.82 -0.84
CA ASN A 426 -1.79 -4.45 -0.73
C ASN A 426 -0.62 -3.47 -0.61
N HIS A 427 -0.94 -2.19 -0.60
CA HIS A 427 0.04 -1.12 -0.54
C HIS A 427 0.99 -1.25 0.67
N GLY A 428 2.27 -1.54 0.39
CA GLY A 428 3.34 -1.75 1.37
C GLY A 428 3.29 -3.06 2.16
N GLY A 429 2.37 -3.98 1.82
CA GLY A 429 2.11 -5.22 2.55
C GLY A 429 3.31 -6.16 2.65
N TRP A 430 4.21 -6.13 1.66
CA TRP A 430 5.43 -6.93 1.61
C TRP A 430 6.45 -6.64 2.71
N ASN A 431 6.26 -5.58 3.51
CA ASN A 431 7.05 -5.38 4.74
C ASN A 431 6.75 -6.43 5.82
N TRP A 432 5.64 -7.17 5.71
CA TRP A 432 5.20 -8.20 6.66
C TRP A 432 5.33 -9.62 6.06
N THR A 433 4.81 -10.64 6.74
CA THR A 433 4.76 -12.01 6.22
C THR A 433 3.82 -12.11 5.00
N LEU A 434 2.64 -11.51 5.13
CA LEU A 434 1.55 -11.43 4.13
C LEU A 434 1.20 -12.80 3.50
N ARG A 435 0.73 -13.72 4.34
CA ARG A 435 0.12 -14.98 3.90
C ARG A 435 -1.32 -14.78 3.42
N HIS A 436 -2.04 -13.88 4.06
CA HIS A 436 -3.42 -13.54 3.73
C HIS A 436 -3.56 -12.08 3.34
N LEU A 437 -4.55 -11.81 2.48
CA LEU A 437 -5.08 -10.47 2.25
C LEU A 437 -6.60 -10.54 2.27
N GLY A 438 -7.22 -9.93 3.28
CA GLY A 438 -8.66 -10.10 3.50
C GLY A 438 -9.00 -11.57 3.74
N ALA A 439 -9.95 -12.10 2.97
CA ALA A 439 -10.36 -13.51 3.03
C ALA A 439 -9.46 -14.45 2.21
N ILE A 440 -8.51 -13.93 1.43
CA ILE A 440 -7.69 -14.71 0.50
C ILE A 440 -6.45 -15.24 1.23
N ASP A 441 -6.26 -16.57 1.24
CA ASP A 441 -5.04 -17.25 1.71
C ASP A 441 -4.17 -17.65 0.51
N PHE A 442 -2.94 -17.12 0.44
CA PHE A 442 -2.00 -17.42 -0.65
C PHE A 442 -1.15 -18.67 -0.40
N GLY A 443 -1.38 -19.39 0.70
CA GLY A 443 -0.68 -20.63 1.01
C GLY A 443 0.73 -20.44 1.56
N ALA A 444 1.30 -19.24 1.54
CA ALA A 444 2.67 -18.95 1.97
C ALA A 444 2.89 -17.48 2.38
N ALA A 445 3.88 -17.22 3.24
CA ALA A 445 4.36 -15.88 3.61
C ALA A 445 5.11 -15.17 2.47
N THR A 446 4.37 -14.72 1.46
CA THR A 446 4.90 -14.15 0.21
C THR A 446 5.82 -12.94 0.42
N GLY A 447 5.49 -12.05 1.37
CA GLY A 447 6.34 -10.90 1.72
C GLY A 447 7.66 -11.33 2.35
N GLY A 448 7.64 -12.35 3.20
CA GLY A 448 8.84 -12.97 3.77
C GLY A 448 9.75 -13.59 2.72
N GLN A 449 9.17 -14.33 1.78
CA GLN A 449 9.92 -14.93 0.67
C GLN A 449 10.59 -13.86 -0.20
N TYR A 450 9.86 -12.81 -0.59
CA TYR A 450 10.39 -11.69 -1.35
C TYR A 450 11.61 -11.05 -0.66
N ARG A 451 11.48 -10.66 0.62
CA ARG A 451 12.57 -9.94 1.30
C ARG A 451 13.83 -10.80 1.44
N LYS A 452 13.66 -12.08 1.81
CA LYS A 452 14.76 -13.03 2.00
C LYS A 452 15.46 -13.42 0.70
N THR A 453 14.71 -13.57 -0.40
CA THR A 453 15.23 -14.17 -1.64
C THR A 453 15.49 -13.17 -2.76
N ILE A 454 14.98 -11.94 -2.66
CA ILE A 454 15.11 -10.91 -3.71
C ILE A 454 15.63 -9.59 -3.12
N GLU A 455 14.92 -8.96 -2.18
CA GLU A 455 15.27 -7.62 -1.67
C GLU A 455 16.64 -7.57 -1.00
N ALA A 456 16.86 -8.42 0.01
CA ALA A 456 18.13 -8.45 0.73
C ALA A 456 19.28 -8.86 -0.20
N PRO A 457 19.18 -9.93 -1.02
CA PRO A 457 20.20 -10.27 -2.00
C PRO A 457 20.50 -9.15 -3.01
N PHE A 458 19.48 -8.40 -3.46
CA PHE A 458 19.66 -7.26 -4.37
C PHE A 458 20.58 -6.20 -3.76
N PHE A 459 20.26 -5.73 -2.55
CA PHE A 459 21.10 -4.76 -1.86
C PHE A 459 22.47 -5.33 -1.52
N GLU A 460 22.57 -6.60 -1.13
CA GLU A 460 23.85 -7.24 -0.87
C GLU A 460 24.76 -7.33 -2.11
N LYS A 461 24.20 -7.60 -3.29
CA LYS A 461 24.94 -7.59 -4.55
C LYS A 461 25.54 -6.22 -4.84
N TYR A 462 24.72 -5.17 -4.81
CA TYR A 462 25.14 -3.85 -5.27
C TYR A 462 25.82 -2.98 -4.19
N LEU A 463 25.60 -3.28 -2.91
CA LEU A 463 26.18 -2.53 -1.79
C LEU A 463 27.27 -3.29 -1.05
N LYS A 464 27.46 -4.59 -1.29
CA LYS A 464 28.46 -5.41 -0.57
C LYS A 464 29.21 -6.40 -1.47
N ASP A 465 28.95 -6.41 -2.77
CA ASP A 465 29.53 -7.34 -3.75
C ASP A 465 29.32 -8.82 -3.39
N ARG A 466 28.24 -9.14 -2.65
CA ARG A 466 27.92 -10.52 -2.28
C ARG A 466 27.11 -11.20 -3.38
N PRO A 467 27.38 -12.47 -3.70
CA PRO A 467 26.54 -13.24 -4.62
C PRO A 467 25.19 -13.56 -3.97
N GLY A 468 24.19 -13.90 -4.78
CA GLY A 468 22.90 -14.41 -4.28
C GLY A 468 21.69 -13.85 -5.01
N PHE A 469 21.79 -12.63 -5.55
CA PHE A 469 20.74 -12.06 -6.38
C PHE A 469 20.77 -12.64 -7.80
N ASP A 470 19.71 -13.35 -8.17
CA ASP A 470 19.61 -14.15 -9.40
C ASP A 470 18.39 -13.79 -10.27
N LEU A 471 17.66 -12.73 -9.92
CA LEU A 471 16.56 -12.26 -10.74
C LEU A 471 17.11 -11.63 -12.02
N LYS A 472 16.58 -12.07 -13.17
CA LYS A 472 16.99 -11.56 -14.48
C LYS A 472 16.24 -10.29 -14.89
N ASP A 473 14.93 -10.28 -14.63
CA ASP A 473 14.04 -9.19 -15.01
C ASP A 473 12.87 -9.13 -14.01
N THR A 474 11.90 -10.04 -14.13
CA THR A 474 10.66 -9.95 -13.34
C THR A 474 10.38 -11.20 -12.50
N ALA A 475 10.03 -10.99 -11.24
CA ALA A 475 9.43 -12.00 -10.37
C ALA A 475 7.98 -11.60 -10.07
N SER A 476 7.02 -12.41 -10.45
CA SER A 476 5.61 -12.14 -10.22
C SER A 476 4.95 -13.28 -9.48
N PHE A 477 4.11 -12.98 -8.51
CA PHE A 477 3.27 -13.99 -7.89
C PHE A 477 1.99 -14.17 -8.71
N ARG A 478 1.87 -15.32 -9.39
CA ARG A 478 0.67 -15.67 -10.13
C ARG A 478 -0.41 -16.10 -9.15
N THR A 479 -1.41 -15.24 -8.97
CA THR A 479 -2.56 -15.51 -8.10
C THR A 479 -3.48 -16.57 -8.72
N GLY A 480 -4.26 -17.26 -7.89
CA GLY A 480 -5.16 -18.34 -8.31
C GLY A 480 -4.49 -19.72 -8.33
N ILE A 481 -3.23 -19.81 -8.77
CA ILE A 481 -2.36 -20.99 -8.50
C ILE A 481 -1.34 -20.75 -7.38
N ASP A 482 -1.31 -19.53 -6.85
CA ASP A 482 -0.52 -19.05 -5.73
C ASP A 482 0.95 -19.45 -5.77
N ARG A 483 1.64 -18.98 -6.82
CA ARG A 483 3.05 -19.34 -7.09
C ARG A 483 3.86 -18.15 -7.62
N TRP A 484 5.11 -18.04 -7.16
CA TRP A 484 6.11 -17.17 -7.80
C TRP A 484 6.53 -17.70 -9.18
N GLU A 485 6.28 -16.90 -10.20
CA GLU A 485 6.80 -17.02 -11.56
C GLU A 485 8.00 -16.08 -11.75
N ARG A 486 8.92 -16.48 -12.63
CA ARG A 486 10.05 -15.65 -13.06
C ARG A 486 10.04 -15.52 -14.57
N TYR A 487 10.05 -14.28 -15.05
CA TYR A 487 10.04 -13.96 -16.48
C TYR A 487 11.35 -13.30 -16.88
N ASP A 488 11.81 -13.61 -18.10
CA ASP A 488 12.99 -12.96 -18.70
C ASP A 488 12.66 -11.55 -19.24
N VAL A 489 11.36 -11.19 -19.32
CA VAL A 489 10.85 -9.87 -19.72
C VAL A 489 9.40 -9.72 -19.22
N TRP A 490 9.01 -8.52 -18.81
CA TRP A 490 7.62 -8.18 -18.51
C TRP A 490 7.05 -7.12 -19.49
N PRO A 491 5.78 -7.25 -19.92
CA PRO A 491 4.94 -8.44 -19.83
C PRO A 491 5.55 -9.67 -20.55
N PRO A 492 5.20 -10.91 -20.12
CA PRO A 492 5.80 -12.10 -20.70
C PRO A 492 5.34 -12.31 -22.15
N LYS A 493 6.30 -12.35 -23.07
CA LYS A 493 6.03 -12.55 -24.51
C LYS A 493 6.17 -14.01 -24.94
N LYS A 494 7.16 -14.71 -24.38
CA LYS A 494 7.49 -16.08 -24.79
C LYS A 494 6.46 -17.05 -24.23
N GLY A 495 5.77 -17.77 -25.13
CA GLY A 495 4.75 -18.74 -24.74
C GLY A 495 3.39 -18.11 -24.45
N PHE A 496 3.18 -16.84 -24.80
CA PHE A 496 1.91 -16.13 -24.65
C PHE A 496 1.47 -15.53 -25.99
N ARG A 497 0.17 -15.33 -26.14
CA ARG A 497 -0.47 -14.67 -27.29
C ARG A 497 -1.60 -13.76 -26.82
N ASP A 498 -1.91 -12.77 -27.64
CA ASP A 498 -3.06 -11.90 -27.38
C ASP A 498 -4.38 -12.68 -27.47
N ALA A 499 -5.33 -12.30 -26.63
CA ALA A 499 -6.70 -12.77 -26.62
C ALA A 499 -7.66 -11.61 -26.38
N LYS A 500 -8.90 -11.80 -26.84
CA LYS A 500 -10.01 -10.88 -26.63
C LYS A 500 -11.15 -11.61 -25.97
N MET A 501 -11.76 -11.00 -24.97
CA MET A 501 -12.95 -11.51 -24.30
C MET A 501 -14.09 -10.52 -24.44
N TYR A 502 -15.05 -10.85 -25.30
CA TYR A 502 -16.14 -9.98 -25.74
C TYR A 502 -17.32 -10.03 -24.79
N LEU A 503 -17.89 -8.85 -24.51
CA LEU A 503 -19.12 -8.68 -23.73
C LEU A 503 -20.33 -8.94 -24.64
N THR A 504 -21.12 -9.95 -24.33
CA THR A 504 -22.25 -10.37 -25.17
C THR A 504 -23.60 -10.03 -24.54
N ALA A 505 -24.63 -9.90 -25.39
CA ALA A 505 -26.01 -9.79 -24.92
C ALA A 505 -26.38 -10.94 -23.98
N GLY A 506 -27.29 -10.68 -23.04
CA GLY A 506 -27.72 -11.65 -22.03
C GLY A 506 -26.73 -11.83 -20.86
N GLY A 507 -25.71 -10.97 -20.73
CA GLY A 507 -24.74 -11.03 -19.63
C GLY A 507 -23.68 -12.12 -19.80
N GLY A 508 -23.30 -12.43 -21.05
CA GLY A 508 -22.29 -13.45 -21.35
C GLY A 508 -20.91 -12.86 -21.66
N LEU A 509 -19.88 -13.69 -21.52
CA LEU A 509 -18.53 -13.44 -22.03
C LEU A 509 -18.14 -14.52 -23.04
N SER A 510 -17.42 -14.14 -24.10
CA SER A 510 -16.92 -15.09 -25.10
C SER A 510 -15.54 -14.72 -25.63
N PHE A 511 -14.69 -15.73 -25.85
CA PHE A 511 -13.44 -15.56 -26.61
C PHE A 511 -13.66 -15.48 -28.13
N SER A 512 -14.88 -15.77 -28.60
CA SER A 512 -15.25 -15.62 -30.01
C SER A 512 -15.83 -14.24 -30.27
N ALA A 513 -15.40 -13.62 -31.36
CA ALA A 513 -15.96 -12.33 -31.80
C ALA A 513 -17.48 -12.44 -32.06
N PRO A 514 -18.25 -11.35 -31.86
CA PRO A 514 -19.67 -11.33 -32.18
C PRO A 514 -19.94 -11.77 -33.62
N ALA A 515 -20.97 -12.60 -33.84
CA ALA A 515 -21.37 -13.04 -35.18
C ALA A 515 -22.15 -11.95 -35.94
N ALA A 516 -22.18 -12.01 -37.27
CA ALA A 516 -23.02 -11.12 -38.07
C ALA A 516 -24.51 -11.37 -37.80
N GLY A 517 -25.29 -10.30 -37.57
CA GLY A 517 -26.75 -10.38 -37.40
C GLY A 517 -27.27 -10.48 -35.95
N VAL A 518 -26.47 -10.10 -34.94
CA VAL A 518 -26.95 -9.99 -33.53
C VAL A 518 -28.20 -9.09 -33.47
N ALA A 519 -29.32 -9.67 -33.05
CA ALA A 519 -30.59 -8.97 -32.85
C ALA A 519 -30.47 -7.94 -31.70
N ASP A 520 -31.28 -6.88 -31.75
CA ASP A 520 -31.32 -5.73 -30.81
C ASP A 520 -30.23 -4.64 -30.99
N GLY A 521 -29.89 -4.31 -32.24
CA GLY A 521 -29.12 -3.10 -32.56
C GLY A 521 -27.69 -3.07 -31.99
N GLY A 522 -27.20 -4.22 -31.48
CA GLY A 522 -25.87 -4.38 -30.94
C GLY A 522 -25.69 -4.05 -29.46
N VAL A 523 -26.77 -3.93 -28.67
CA VAL A 523 -26.68 -3.66 -27.23
C VAL A 523 -26.33 -4.93 -26.45
N ALA A 524 -25.29 -4.87 -25.63
CA ALA A 524 -24.90 -5.94 -24.70
C ALA A 524 -25.59 -5.77 -23.33
N ALA A 525 -25.63 -4.54 -22.81
CA ALA A 525 -26.32 -4.21 -21.55
C ALA A 525 -26.76 -2.74 -21.50
N LYS A 526 -27.73 -2.47 -20.62
CA LYS A 526 -28.25 -1.12 -20.36
C LYS A 526 -28.64 -0.98 -18.89
N TYR A 527 -28.24 0.12 -18.27
CA TYR A 527 -28.55 0.41 -16.86
C TYR A 527 -28.71 1.92 -16.64
N VAL A 528 -29.39 2.32 -15.55
CA VAL A 528 -29.53 3.73 -15.17
C VAL A 528 -28.58 4.01 -14.03
N SER A 529 -27.61 4.90 -14.24
CA SER A 529 -26.72 5.37 -13.18
C SER A 529 -27.29 6.64 -12.57
N ASP A 530 -27.52 6.63 -11.25
CA ASP A 530 -28.08 7.75 -10.50
C ASP A 530 -27.06 8.29 -9.49
N PRO A 531 -26.48 9.50 -9.73
CA PRO A 531 -25.55 10.10 -8.79
C PRO A 531 -26.13 10.41 -7.41
N ALA A 532 -27.46 10.37 -7.21
CA ALA A 532 -28.07 10.48 -5.88
C ALA A 532 -27.98 9.17 -5.06
N ASN A 533 -27.74 8.03 -5.72
CA ASN A 533 -27.56 6.72 -5.12
C ASN A 533 -26.34 6.02 -5.74
N PRO A 534 -25.12 6.57 -5.60
CA PRO A 534 -23.93 6.00 -6.21
C PRO A 534 -23.62 4.59 -5.67
N ILE A 535 -22.88 3.79 -6.43
CA ILE A 535 -22.45 2.48 -6.00
C ILE A 535 -21.31 2.65 -4.99
N PRO A 536 -21.45 2.11 -3.76
CA PRO A 536 -20.37 2.17 -2.78
C PRO A 536 -19.17 1.32 -3.24
N TYR A 537 -17.95 1.81 -3.03
CA TYR A 537 -16.74 1.08 -3.44
C TYR A 537 -16.39 -0.11 -2.56
N ARG A 538 -16.91 -0.12 -1.34
CA ARG A 538 -16.80 -1.20 -0.35
C ARG A 538 -18.01 -1.20 0.58
N HIS A 539 -18.11 -2.19 1.47
CA HIS A 539 -19.23 -2.29 2.40
C HIS A 539 -19.45 -1.02 3.24
N ARG A 540 -20.71 -0.57 3.32
CA ARG A 540 -21.14 0.51 4.22
C ARG A 540 -21.41 -0.03 5.64
N PRO A 541 -21.22 0.79 6.71
CA PRO A 541 -20.66 2.14 6.67
C PRO A 541 -19.17 2.14 6.32
N ILE A 542 -18.74 3.16 5.58
CA ILE A 542 -17.35 3.32 5.12
C ILE A 542 -16.63 4.21 6.12
N GLN A 543 -15.52 3.72 6.69
CA GLN A 543 -14.68 4.49 7.63
C GLN A 543 -13.77 5.47 6.87
N PRO A 544 -13.24 6.53 7.52
CA PRO A 544 -12.13 7.31 6.98
C PRO A 544 -10.94 6.43 6.56
N THR A 545 -10.17 6.86 5.57
CA THR A 545 -9.12 6.07 4.91
C THR A 545 -8.15 5.46 5.93
N TYR A 546 -7.64 6.31 6.82
CA TYR A 546 -6.69 5.96 7.88
C TYR A 546 -7.32 5.91 9.28
N GLY A 547 -8.66 5.88 9.37
CA GLY A 547 -9.40 5.84 10.61
C GLY A 547 -9.33 4.47 11.31
N LYS A 548 -9.65 4.44 12.60
CA LYS A 548 -9.68 3.19 13.39
C LYS A 548 -10.66 2.19 12.79
N GLY A 549 -10.19 0.97 12.54
CA GLY A 549 -11.02 -0.12 11.99
C GLY A 549 -11.34 0.03 10.49
N SER A 550 -10.66 0.93 9.78
CA SER A 550 -10.81 1.08 8.33
C SER A 550 -10.40 -0.19 7.59
N LYS A 551 -11.25 -0.62 6.65
CA LYS A 551 -10.97 -1.72 5.71
C LYS A 551 -10.23 -1.27 4.44
N TRP A 552 -9.52 -0.14 4.50
CA TRP A 552 -8.90 0.46 3.30
C TRP A 552 -7.86 -0.46 2.71
N ARG A 553 -7.07 -1.10 3.56
CA ARG A 553 -5.98 -1.99 3.13
C ARG A 553 -6.43 -3.29 2.46
N THR A 554 -7.72 -3.59 2.43
CA THR A 554 -8.25 -4.86 1.89
C THR A 554 -9.41 -4.66 0.91
N TRP A 555 -9.77 -3.43 0.56
CA TRP A 555 -11.01 -3.18 -0.17
C TRP A 555 -11.00 -3.80 -1.58
N LEU A 556 -9.83 -3.86 -2.22
CA LEU A 556 -9.67 -4.47 -3.55
C LEU A 556 -9.88 -5.99 -3.55
N VAL A 557 -9.71 -6.66 -2.42
CA VAL A 557 -9.99 -8.09 -2.28
C VAL A 557 -11.33 -8.37 -1.61
N GLU A 558 -12.15 -7.35 -1.32
CA GLU A 558 -13.49 -7.58 -0.77
C GLU A 558 -14.42 -8.22 -1.81
N ASP A 559 -15.31 -9.08 -1.34
CA ASP A 559 -16.30 -9.78 -2.15
C ASP A 559 -17.25 -8.80 -2.84
N GLN A 560 -17.27 -8.79 -4.17
CA GLN A 560 -18.13 -7.89 -4.93
C GLN A 560 -19.63 -8.23 -4.88
N ARG A 561 -20.02 -9.36 -4.29
CA ARG A 561 -21.44 -9.74 -4.17
C ARG A 561 -22.31 -8.75 -3.39
N PHE A 562 -21.71 -7.88 -2.57
CA PHE A 562 -22.46 -6.86 -1.84
C PHE A 562 -23.23 -5.87 -2.74
N VAL A 563 -22.82 -5.73 -4.01
CA VAL A 563 -23.53 -4.92 -5.01
C VAL A 563 -24.37 -5.76 -6.00
N SER A 564 -24.38 -7.09 -5.90
CA SER A 564 -25.06 -8.00 -6.85
C SER A 564 -26.57 -7.76 -7.03
N SER A 565 -27.23 -7.17 -6.04
CA SER A 565 -28.67 -6.85 -6.09
C SER A 565 -28.98 -5.52 -6.80
N ARG A 566 -27.96 -4.74 -7.13
CA ARG A 566 -28.08 -3.44 -7.77
C ARG A 566 -28.46 -3.58 -9.25
N LYS A 567 -29.14 -2.55 -9.78
CA LYS A 567 -29.65 -2.51 -11.16
C LYS A 567 -28.97 -1.43 -12.02
N ASP A 568 -28.02 -0.73 -11.42
CA ASP A 568 -27.25 0.38 -12.01
C ASP A 568 -25.81 -0.03 -12.37
N LEU A 569 -25.61 -1.34 -12.59
CA LEU A 569 -24.39 -1.96 -13.11
C LEU A 569 -24.75 -3.10 -14.07
N ALA A 570 -23.79 -3.56 -14.85
CA ALA A 570 -23.93 -4.70 -15.75
C ALA A 570 -22.86 -5.75 -15.46
N ASN A 571 -23.29 -7.01 -15.32
CA ASN A 571 -22.41 -8.16 -15.14
C ASN A 571 -22.43 -9.05 -16.38
N PHE A 572 -21.24 -9.46 -16.81
CA PHE A 572 -21.01 -10.41 -17.89
C PHE A 572 -20.19 -11.56 -17.35
N SER A 573 -20.59 -12.81 -17.61
CA SER A 573 -19.83 -13.96 -17.09
C SER A 573 -19.69 -15.07 -18.12
N THR A 574 -18.60 -15.84 -17.99
CA THR A 574 -18.47 -17.12 -18.68
C THR A 574 -19.43 -18.15 -18.05
N PRO A 575 -19.71 -19.27 -18.75
CA PRO A 575 -20.03 -20.53 -18.08
C PRO A 575 -18.95 -20.90 -17.05
N VAL A 576 -19.26 -21.88 -16.19
CA VAL A 576 -18.24 -22.49 -15.33
C VAL A 576 -17.11 -23.00 -16.21
N LEU A 577 -15.88 -22.62 -15.89
CA LEU A 577 -14.69 -23.02 -16.62
C LEU A 577 -14.47 -24.54 -16.50
N ASP A 578 -14.24 -25.20 -17.63
CA ASP A 578 -13.94 -26.63 -17.70
C ASP A 578 -12.44 -26.94 -17.68
N HIS A 579 -11.61 -25.91 -17.81
CA HIS A 579 -10.14 -25.91 -17.71
C HIS A 579 -9.64 -24.57 -17.13
N ASP A 580 -8.41 -24.55 -16.66
CA ASP A 580 -7.77 -23.33 -16.13
C ASP A 580 -7.50 -22.32 -17.25
N VAL A 581 -7.70 -21.03 -16.97
CA VAL A 581 -7.42 -19.93 -17.89
C VAL A 581 -6.46 -18.95 -17.22
N THR A 582 -5.22 -18.91 -17.69
CA THR A 582 -4.23 -17.92 -17.25
C THR A 582 -4.35 -16.64 -18.07
N VAL A 583 -4.39 -15.51 -17.37
CA VAL A 583 -4.32 -14.15 -17.92
C VAL A 583 -3.10 -13.45 -17.32
N THR A 584 -2.28 -12.84 -18.18
CA THR A 584 -1.06 -12.15 -17.75
C THR A 584 -0.79 -10.89 -18.55
N GLY A 585 0.07 -10.01 -18.03
CA GLY A 585 0.41 -8.74 -18.66
C GLY A 585 -0.72 -7.72 -18.53
N ASP A 586 -0.66 -6.68 -19.38
CA ASP A 586 -1.64 -5.59 -19.37
C ASP A 586 -3.03 -6.08 -19.76
N VAL A 587 -4.03 -5.74 -18.96
CA VAL A 587 -5.45 -5.93 -19.29
C VAL A 587 -5.99 -4.61 -19.83
N MET A 588 -6.39 -4.57 -21.09
CA MET A 588 -6.98 -3.38 -21.71
C MET A 588 -8.50 -3.51 -21.76
N ALA A 589 -9.22 -2.52 -21.27
CA ALA A 589 -10.63 -2.35 -21.57
C ALA A 589 -10.79 -1.59 -22.89
N ASP A 590 -11.57 -2.15 -23.82
CA ASP A 590 -11.96 -1.53 -25.08
C ASP A 590 -13.50 -1.53 -25.14
N LEU A 591 -14.08 -0.45 -24.61
CA LEU A 591 -15.51 -0.33 -24.31
C LEU A 591 -16.19 0.60 -25.33
N PHE A 592 -17.16 0.07 -26.06
CA PHE A 592 -18.06 0.85 -26.89
C PHE A 592 -19.32 1.14 -26.08
N ALA A 593 -19.50 2.40 -25.70
CA ALA A 593 -20.59 2.80 -24.82
C ALA A 593 -21.23 4.14 -25.20
N SER A 594 -22.44 4.38 -24.71
CA SER A 594 -23.13 5.67 -24.83
C SER A 594 -23.88 5.98 -23.53
N THR A 595 -24.01 7.27 -23.23
CA THR A 595 -24.83 7.80 -22.14
C THR A 595 -25.93 8.71 -22.71
N THR A 596 -27.09 8.80 -22.05
CA THR A 596 -28.08 9.87 -22.34
C THR A 596 -27.64 11.24 -21.82
N GLY A 597 -26.64 11.27 -20.95
CA GLY A 597 -26.00 12.47 -20.44
C GLY A 597 -24.95 13.05 -21.38
N SER A 598 -24.18 14.01 -20.86
CA SER A 598 -23.08 14.69 -21.58
C SER A 598 -21.71 14.49 -20.92
N ASP A 599 -21.65 13.67 -19.88
CA ASP A 599 -20.45 13.17 -19.22
C ASP A 599 -20.81 11.83 -18.55
N ALA A 600 -19.84 10.98 -18.25
CA ALA A 600 -20.03 9.71 -17.52
C ALA A 600 -18.67 9.20 -17.05
N ASP A 601 -18.64 8.48 -15.93
CA ASP A 601 -17.51 7.63 -15.58
C ASP A 601 -17.83 6.19 -15.99
N TRP A 602 -16.80 5.44 -16.37
CA TRP A 602 -16.88 4.02 -16.73
C TRP A 602 -15.90 3.25 -15.87
N VAL A 603 -16.41 2.43 -14.97
CA VAL A 603 -15.62 1.51 -14.13
C VAL A 603 -15.75 0.13 -14.75
N VAL A 604 -14.63 -0.53 -14.97
CA VAL A 604 -14.59 -1.92 -15.44
C VAL A 604 -13.80 -2.74 -14.43
N LYS A 605 -14.35 -3.89 -14.04
CA LYS A 605 -13.70 -4.84 -13.13
C LYS A 605 -13.61 -6.20 -13.81
N LEU A 606 -12.43 -6.81 -13.80
CA LEU A 606 -12.21 -8.22 -14.09
C LEU A 606 -12.24 -9.00 -12.77
N ILE A 607 -13.13 -9.99 -12.67
CA ILE A 607 -13.44 -10.68 -11.42
C ILE A 607 -13.32 -12.19 -11.61
N ASP A 608 -12.68 -12.85 -10.66
CA ASP A 608 -12.70 -14.31 -10.49
C ASP A 608 -13.87 -14.70 -9.57
N VAL A 609 -14.81 -15.47 -10.11
CA VAL A 609 -15.95 -15.99 -9.34
C VAL A 609 -15.63 -17.41 -8.89
N TYR A 610 -15.45 -17.57 -7.58
CA TYR A 610 -15.19 -18.86 -6.96
C TYR A 610 -16.36 -19.84 -7.14
N PRO A 611 -16.11 -21.16 -7.07
CA PRO A 611 -17.15 -22.16 -7.18
C PRO A 611 -18.22 -22.01 -6.09
N ASP A 612 -19.49 -22.27 -6.43
CA ASP A 612 -20.61 -22.22 -5.47
C ASP A 612 -20.45 -23.23 -4.32
N ASN A 613 -19.61 -24.25 -4.49
CA ASN A 613 -19.31 -25.29 -3.51
C ASN A 613 -17.93 -25.10 -2.82
N ALA A 614 -17.27 -23.95 -2.96
CA ALA A 614 -16.07 -23.64 -2.19
C ALA A 614 -16.38 -23.54 -0.69
N GLU A 615 -15.36 -23.62 0.16
CA GLU A 615 -15.55 -23.69 1.61
C GLU A 615 -15.90 -22.32 2.22
N GLY A 616 -16.77 -22.33 3.23
CA GLY A 616 -17.06 -21.16 4.06
C GLY A 616 -17.54 -19.94 3.27
N GLU A 617 -16.91 -18.79 3.52
CA GLU A 617 -17.24 -17.52 2.85
C GLU A 617 -16.82 -17.47 1.38
N MET A 618 -15.93 -18.38 0.95
CA MET A 618 -15.42 -18.42 -0.42
C MET A 618 -16.41 -19.00 -1.44
N ALA A 619 -17.48 -19.69 -0.98
CA ALA A 619 -18.53 -20.20 -1.85
C ALA A 619 -19.14 -19.09 -2.71
N GLY A 620 -18.89 -19.07 -4.03
CA GLY A 620 -19.39 -18.03 -4.93
C GLY A 620 -18.75 -16.65 -4.76
N TYR A 621 -17.63 -16.53 -4.05
CA TYR A 621 -16.91 -15.26 -3.83
C TYR A 621 -16.55 -14.57 -5.14
N GLN A 622 -16.70 -13.26 -5.20
CA GLN A 622 -16.38 -12.45 -6.38
C GLN A 622 -15.13 -11.63 -6.09
N LEU A 623 -13.95 -12.19 -6.38
CA LEU A 623 -12.64 -11.56 -6.15
C LEU A 623 -12.26 -10.68 -7.34
N MET A 624 -12.06 -9.39 -7.09
CA MET A 624 -11.57 -8.46 -8.11
C MET A 624 -10.10 -8.74 -8.41
N ILE A 625 -9.77 -8.99 -9.67
CA ILE A 625 -8.41 -9.31 -10.13
C ILE A 625 -7.74 -8.08 -10.74
N ALA A 626 -8.51 -7.29 -11.48
CA ALA A 626 -8.08 -6.00 -12.02
C ALA A 626 -9.28 -5.09 -12.15
N ASP A 627 -9.03 -3.80 -12.11
CA ASP A 627 -10.05 -2.79 -12.19
C ASP A 627 -9.46 -1.45 -12.59
N GLU A 628 -10.28 -0.63 -13.24
CA GLU A 628 -9.99 0.78 -13.39
C GLU A 628 -11.24 1.58 -13.74
N ILE A 629 -11.26 2.83 -13.33
CA ILE A 629 -12.21 3.87 -13.71
C ILE A 629 -11.64 4.74 -14.82
N PHE A 630 -12.49 5.12 -15.78
CA PHE A 630 -12.20 6.10 -16.80
C PHE A 630 -13.24 7.23 -16.80
N ARG A 631 -12.77 8.48 -16.74
CA ARG A 631 -13.64 9.66 -16.76
C ARG A 631 -13.89 10.15 -18.19
N GLY A 632 -15.12 9.98 -18.66
CA GLY A 632 -15.50 10.04 -20.07
C GLY A 632 -15.21 11.37 -20.78
N ARG A 633 -15.31 12.51 -20.09
CA ARG A 633 -14.89 13.82 -20.64
C ARG A 633 -13.46 13.87 -21.20
N TYR A 634 -12.60 12.93 -20.80
CA TYR A 634 -11.20 12.88 -21.21
C TYR A 634 -10.92 11.91 -22.36
N VAL A 635 -11.95 11.27 -22.95
CA VAL A 635 -11.78 10.26 -24.02
C VAL A 635 -10.95 10.73 -25.23
N LYS A 636 -10.92 12.04 -25.50
CA LYS A 636 -10.07 12.61 -26.56
C LYS A 636 -8.77 13.23 -26.06
N SER A 637 -8.74 13.69 -24.82
CA SER A 637 -7.60 14.41 -24.24
C SER A 637 -7.77 14.55 -22.74
N PHE A 638 -6.76 14.13 -21.97
CA PHE A 638 -6.69 14.35 -20.53
C PHE A 638 -6.48 15.83 -20.15
N GLU A 639 -5.90 16.64 -21.05
CA GLU A 639 -5.67 18.08 -20.84
C GLU A 639 -6.92 18.91 -21.14
N LYS A 640 -7.66 18.56 -22.21
CA LYS A 640 -8.77 19.34 -22.74
C LYS A 640 -10.07 18.51 -22.70
N PRO A 641 -10.82 18.56 -21.59
CA PRO A 641 -12.06 17.80 -21.49
C PRO A 641 -13.13 18.32 -22.46
N GLU A 642 -13.88 17.40 -23.04
CA GLU A 642 -15.01 17.69 -23.93
C GLU A 642 -16.27 16.97 -23.45
N ALA A 643 -17.44 17.56 -23.74
CA ALA A 643 -18.72 16.91 -23.47
C ALA A 643 -18.90 15.67 -24.38
N LEU A 644 -19.40 14.58 -23.80
CA LEU A 644 -19.92 13.47 -24.57
C LEU A 644 -21.19 13.91 -25.31
N VAL A 645 -21.43 13.35 -26.50
CA VAL A 645 -22.66 13.61 -27.25
C VAL A 645 -23.73 12.62 -26.79
N PRO A 646 -24.86 13.08 -26.22
CA PRO A 646 -25.93 12.20 -25.76
C PRO A 646 -26.36 11.16 -26.81
N GLY A 647 -26.40 9.90 -26.42
CA GLY A 647 -26.81 8.76 -27.26
C GLY A 647 -25.83 8.36 -28.36
N LYS A 648 -24.68 9.03 -28.51
CA LYS A 648 -23.65 8.66 -29.48
C LYS A 648 -22.75 7.56 -28.90
N VAL A 649 -22.59 6.48 -29.66
CA VAL A 649 -21.59 5.44 -29.34
C VAL A 649 -20.19 6.04 -29.40
N THR A 650 -19.43 5.87 -28.34
CA THR A 650 -18.05 6.32 -28.17
C THR A 650 -17.21 5.14 -27.73
N GLU A 651 -16.02 5.00 -28.32
CA GLU A 651 -15.00 4.04 -27.91
C GLU A 651 -14.19 4.64 -26.77
N PHE A 652 -14.08 3.90 -25.67
CA PHE A 652 -13.24 4.21 -24.52
C PHE A 652 -12.22 3.07 -24.39
N LYS A 653 -10.94 3.40 -24.50
CA LYS A 653 -9.86 2.41 -24.44
C LYS A 653 -8.81 2.81 -23.41
N TRP A 654 -8.62 1.99 -22.37
CA TRP A 654 -7.68 2.26 -21.28
C TRP A 654 -7.18 0.97 -20.62
N SER A 655 -6.07 1.07 -19.89
CA SER A 655 -5.49 -0.06 -19.16
C SER A 655 -6.18 -0.24 -17.81
N LEU A 656 -6.46 -1.49 -17.43
CA LEU A 656 -6.83 -1.92 -16.07
C LEU A 656 -5.61 -2.36 -15.26
N HIS A 657 -4.41 -1.97 -15.73
CA HIS A 657 -3.09 -2.38 -15.25
C HIS A 657 -2.74 -3.84 -15.56
N GLY A 658 -1.51 -4.22 -15.26
CA GLY A 658 -1.02 -5.59 -15.43
C GLY A 658 -1.61 -6.55 -14.41
N VAL A 659 -1.72 -7.83 -14.79
CA VAL A 659 -2.07 -8.94 -13.91
C VAL A 659 -1.17 -10.14 -14.15
N ASP A 660 -1.11 -11.05 -13.17
CA ASP A 660 -0.68 -12.44 -13.39
C ASP A 660 -1.61 -13.34 -12.57
N HIS A 661 -2.64 -13.88 -13.21
CA HIS A 661 -3.71 -14.61 -12.54
C HIS A 661 -4.12 -15.85 -13.34
N THR A 662 -4.51 -16.91 -12.64
CA THR A 662 -5.14 -18.09 -13.26
C THR A 662 -6.53 -18.31 -12.68
N PHE A 663 -7.55 -18.14 -13.53
CA PHE A 663 -8.90 -18.55 -13.23
C PHE A 663 -8.97 -20.08 -13.28
N LEU A 664 -9.17 -20.72 -12.14
CA LEU A 664 -9.14 -22.18 -12.06
C LEU A 664 -10.39 -22.82 -12.68
N LYS A 665 -10.26 -24.06 -13.13
CA LYS A 665 -11.40 -24.92 -13.45
C LYS A 665 -12.42 -24.91 -12.31
N GLY A 666 -13.70 -24.76 -12.64
CA GLY A 666 -14.80 -24.65 -11.67
C GLY A 666 -15.14 -23.20 -11.30
N HIS A 667 -14.25 -22.24 -11.56
CA HIS A 667 -14.53 -20.82 -11.41
C HIS A 667 -15.29 -20.27 -12.63
N ARG A 668 -15.59 -18.97 -12.61
CA ARG A 668 -16.02 -18.21 -13.79
C ARG A 668 -15.20 -16.94 -13.90
N ILE A 669 -14.99 -16.50 -15.13
CA ILE A 669 -14.51 -15.14 -15.38
C ILE A 669 -15.75 -14.24 -15.42
N MET A 670 -15.71 -13.12 -14.72
CA MET A 670 -16.74 -12.09 -14.73
C MET A 670 -16.15 -10.73 -15.09
N VAL A 671 -16.91 -9.93 -15.84
CA VAL A 671 -16.64 -8.52 -16.08
C VAL A 671 -17.83 -7.72 -15.56
N GLU A 672 -17.58 -6.80 -14.64
CA GLU A 672 -18.58 -5.85 -14.15
C GLU A 672 -18.31 -4.47 -14.79
N VAL A 673 -19.37 -3.80 -15.25
CA VAL A 673 -19.33 -2.43 -15.74
C VAL A 673 -20.31 -1.55 -14.96
N GLN A 674 -19.81 -0.46 -14.38
CA GLN A 674 -20.62 0.49 -13.61
C GLN A 674 -20.18 1.94 -13.85
N SER A 675 -20.92 2.92 -13.31
CA SER A 675 -20.67 4.36 -13.58
C SER A 675 -20.53 5.24 -12.33
N SER A 676 -20.29 4.64 -11.17
CA SER A 676 -19.89 5.33 -9.95
C SER A 676 -19.11 4.38 -9.04
N TRP A 677 -18.22 4.92 -8.20
CA TRP A 677 -17.44 4.10 -7.28
C TRP A 677 -17.07 4.90 -6.01
N PHE A 678 -18.07 5.08 -5.16
CA PHE A 678 -18.14 6.18 -4.21
C PHE A 678 -17.95 5.73 -2.75
N PRO A 679 -17.40 6.54 -1.83
CA PRO A 679 -16.81 7.86 -2.04
C PRO A 679 -15.30 7.82 -2.35
N LEU A 680 -14.76 6.66 -2.77
CA LEU A 680 -13.36 6.63 -3.22
C LEU A 680 -13.19 7.63 -4.36
N TYR A 681 -14.01 7.54 -5.41
CA TYR A 681 -14.02 8.51 -6.50
C TYR A 681 -15.18 9.52 -6.36
N ASP A 682 -14.93 10.79 -6.70
CA ASP A 682 -16.00 11.79 -6.75
C ASP A 682 -17.01 11.44 -7.83
N ARG A 683 -18.30 11.71 -7.56
CA ARG A 683 -19.37 11.38 -8.50
C ARG A 683 -19.25 12.24 -9.76
N ASN A 684 -19.24 11.58 -10.92
CA ASN A 684 -19.53 12.27 -12.17
C ASN A 684 -20.98 12.81 -12.14
N PRO A 685 -21.24 14.09 -12.43
CA PRO A 685 -22.60 14.63 -12.45
C PRO A 685 -23.45 14.08 -13.60
N GLN A 686 -22.83 13.43 -14.58
CA GLN A 686 -23.37 12.96 -15.86
C GLN A 686 -23.89 14.08 -16.78
N THR A 687 -23.72 15.33 -16.34
CA THR A 687 -23.84 16.54 -17.13
C THR A 687 -22.46 17.20 -17.21
N PHE A 688 -22.03 17.56 -18.41
CA PHE A 688 -20.75 18.25 -18.57
C PHE A 688 -20.76 19.59 -17.85
N VAL A 689 -19.81 19.75 -16.93
CA VAL A 689 -19.54 21.00 -16.20
C VAL A 689 -18.05 21.35 -16.28
N PRO A 690 -17.66 22.63 -16.17
CA PRO A 690 -16.26 23.02 -16.26
C PRO A 690 -15.34 22.34 -15.22
N ASN A 691 -15.84 22.09 -14.00
CA ASN A 691 -15.10 21.43 -12.94
C ASN A 691 -16.05 20.63 -12.04
N ILE A 692 -15.87 19.30 -11.99
CA ILE A 692 -16.73 18.36 -11.24
C ILE A 692 -16.63 18.61 -9.73
N MET A 693 -15.44 18.91 -9.21
CA MET A 693 -15.22 19.19 -7.78
C MET A 693 -15.99 20.41 -7.27
N ARG A 694 -16.54 21.22 -8.18
CA ARG A 694 -17.37 22.41 -7.88
C ARG A 694 -18.79 22.29 -8.45
N ALA A 695 -19.19 21.11 -8.93
CA ALA A 695 -20.47 20.91 -9.59
C ALA A 695 -21.63 21.24 -8.63
N SER A 696 -22.58 22.07 -9.09
CA SER A 696 -23.76 22.35 -8.28
C SER A 696 -24.64 21.10 -8.12
N LYS A 697 -25.43 21.01 -7.04
CA LYS A 697 -26.38 19.92 -6.82
C LYS A 697 -27.31 19.66 -8.03
N LYS A 698 -27.65 20.70 -8.81
CA LYS A 698 -28.52 20.59 -9.99
C LYS A 698 -27.87 19.96 -11.22
N ALA A 699 -26.54 19.83 -11.23
CA ALA A 699 -25.80 19.21 -12.32
C ALA A 699 -25.86 17.68 -12.28
N TYR A 700 -26.06 17.10 -11.10
CA TYR A 700 -26.16 15.66 -10.89
C TYR A 700 -27.51 15.17 -11.38
N LYS A 701 -27.51 14.35 -12.43
CA LYS A 701 -28.73 13.78 -13.04
C LYS A 701 -28.55 12.30 -13.26
N ALA A 702 -29.61 11.54 -13.02
CA ALA A 702 -29.65 10.14 -13.44
C ALA A 702 -29.69 10.06 -14.97
N GLU A 703 -28.86 9.20 -15.53
CA GLU A 703 -28.70 9.03 -16.97
C GLU A 703 -28.60 7.54 -17.29
N THR A 704 -28.99 7.18 -18.51
CA THR A 704 -28.96 5.79 -18.96
C THR A 704 -27.66 5.50 -19.67
N MET A 705 -26.96 4.48 -19.20
CA MET A 705 -25.73 3.94 -19.77
C MET A 705 -26.08 2.74 -20.65
N THR A 706 -25.43 2.65 -21.81
CA THR A 706 -25.62 1.54 -22.76
C THR A 706 -24.25 1.04 -23.21
N ILE A 707 -24.02 -0.26 -23.07
CA ILE A 707 -22.82 -0.97 -23.52
C ILE A 707 -23.16 -1.76 -24.79
N TYR A 708 -22.31 -1.68 -25.80
CA TYR A 708 -22.52 -2.34 -27.09
C TYR A 708 -21.61 -3.56 -27.25
N GLY A 709 -22.09 -4.62 -27.91
CA GLY A 709 -21.38 -5.89 -28.12
C GLY A 709 -21.66 -6.49 -29.49
N SER A 710 -21.62 -5.66 -30.54
CA SER A 710 -21.88 -6.07 -31.93
C SER A 710 -20.59 -6.19 -32.74
N VAL A 711 -20.69 -6.66 -33.99
CA VAL A 711 -19.55 -6.67 -34.93
C VAL A 711 -18.97 -5.27 -35.16
N GLN A 712 -19.83 -4.25 -35.20
CA GLN A 712 -19.40 -2.86 -35.41
C GLN A 712 -18.85 -2.22 -34.12
N TYR A 713 -19.38 -2.61 -32.97
CA TYR A 713 -19.05 -2.06 -31.65
C TYR A 713 -18.79 -3.21 -30.66
N PRO A 714 -17.67 -3.91 -30.79
CA PRO A 714 -17.41 -5.12 -30.01
C PRO A 714 -16.74 -4.75 -28.68
N SER A 715 -17.51 -4.40 -27.63
CA SER A 715 -16.86 -4.18 -26.31
C SER A 715 -16.18 -5.45 -25.82
N HIS A 716 -14.93 -5.33 -25.37
CA HIS A 716 -14.11 -6.47 -24.94
C HIS A 716 -13.00 -6.06 -23.98
N LEU A 717 -12.44 -7.06 -23.30
CA LEU A 717 -11.11 -6.96 -22.70
C LEU A 717 -10.06 -7.58 -23.63
N GLU A 718 -8.88 -6.96 -23.72
CA GLU A 718 -7.68 -7.50 -24.38
C GLU A 718 -6.64 -7.85 -23.32
N PHE A 719 -6.00 -9.01 -23.45
CA PHE A 719 -4.95 -9.47 -22.51
C PHE A 719 -4.14 -10.62 -23.12
N SER A 720 -3.05 -11.02 -22.47
CA SER A 720 -2.23 -12.17 -22.90
C SER A 720 -2.65 -13.48 -22.23
N VAL A 721 -2.70 -14.56 -23.00
CA VAL A 721 -2.98 -15.93 -22.53
C VAL A 721 -1.89 -16.89 -23.03
N PRO A 722 -1.68 -18.06 -22.38
CA PRO A 722 -0.73 -19.06 -22.88
C PRO A 722 -0.99 -19.44 -24.34
N ALA A 723 0.08 -19.54 -25.13
CA ALA A 723 0.03 -20.08 -26.48
C ALA A 723 -0.32 -21.58 -26.42
N GLN A 724 -1.24 -22.03 -27.28
CA GLN A 724 -1.69 -23.43 -27.36
C GLN A 724 -0.63 -24.34 -27.99
#